data_AF-A0A1G2PGD7-F1
#
_entry.id   AF-A0A1G2PGD7-F1
#
_cell.length_a   1.000
_cell.length_b   1.000
_cell.length_c   1.000
_cell.angle_alpha   90.00
_cell.angle_beta   90.00
_cell.angle_gamma   90.00
#
_symmetry.space_group_name_H-M   'P 1'
#
loop_
_entity.id
_entity.type
_entity.pdbx_description
1 polymer ?
#
loop_
_entity_poly.entity_id
_entity_poly.type
_entity_poly.pdbx_seq_one_letter_code
_entity_poly.pdbx_strand_id
1 'polypeptide(L)'
;MIKLKDYQKKAVDNLHRKLEASLKATESEVVVFQAPTGSGKTVMVSALLKELVRGRRDDRKFAFVWVSVRMLHEQSKEKLESFYEDDRLIKCSYFEDLEDRKIAENEILFINWHSINKKDISLFIRENEKDNNLSNIIKNTKEDGRTIILIIDESQNTADTEKSKELIEVIGPKLTLEVSATPHLTGKSSEIEKVRLSDVKAEEMIKSEISVNPEFLGIEIGSKTADEIVIEQALKKREELLKMYKKEGSKINPLMLIQLPDNRAGLISKKEDVIKILDKKGITEKNGKLAIWLSEDKSDTLPDIEKNNNEVEVLVFKQAIALGWDCPRASILVIFRESRNLEFTIQVIGRIMRMPELKYYSKEPELNTGFVFTNLSKIEIAEEYAKDYITVYEAKRDSKLYKNISLPSIYLKRQRERTRLSGEFIKIFSKIAEANGFKKQINLKPSKIINPIIADGKIIDVDKSGEIEHKGTLNIALDEKELQDRFDRFIVQNCTPYAPADSSDRMKTALYQFFNDEFKFDKYDPKVQKIVLGKENEQQFRNILNLAKEKYKKEVVEKLSEKRELEETPKWEVPIFVSYNSRYQTQNQPLSIMKPFYTATQSEPERLFMELLNASNKVKWWFKNGESEVKYFGILRSDDRAFYPDFIIQFKDGTLGIFETKSGFTAGEDAKERAESLQRYIKKQNKSGHKLIGGIAINVNGTWRYNDNEKYKYNEDDLAEWKVLNF
;
A
#
# COMPACT_ATOMS: atom_id res chain seq x y z
N MET A 1 18.39 12.15 -7.80
CA MET A 1 17.55 11.02 -8.28
C MET A 1 16.88 10.23 -7.14
N ILE A 2 15.56 10.38 -6.96
CA ILE A 2 14.76 9.56 -6.03
C ILE A 2 14.44 8.20 -6.67
N LYS A 3 14.68 7.09 -5.96
CA LYS A 3 14.41 5.72 -6.43
C LYS A 3 13.05 5.24 -5.94
N LEU A 4 12.11 5.01 -6.87
CA LEU A 4 10.79 4.45 -6.56
C LEU A 4 10.89 3.03 -5.98
N LYS A 5 10.02 2.72 -5.00
CA LYS A 5 9.77 1.34 -4.51
C LYS A 5 9.00 0.52 -5.56
N ASP A 6 8.96 -0.81 -5.39
CA ASP A 6 8.35 -1.72 -6.38
C ASP A 6 6.86 -1.41 -6.62
N TYR A 7 6.09 -1.15 -5.55
CA TYR A 7 4.67 -0.77 -5.66
C TYR A 7 4.47 0.60 -6.31
N GLN A 8 5.38 1.55 -6.04
CA GLN A 8 5.31 2.90 -6.60
C GLN A 8 5.55 2.86 -8.11
N LYS A 9 6.57 2.11 -8.54
CA LYS A 9 6.82 1.90 -9.97
C LYS A 9 5.61 1.25 -10.65
N LYS A 10 5.04 0.19 -10.07
CA LYS A 10 3.83 -0.46 -10.61
C LYS A 10 2.64 0.50 -10.73
N ALA A 11 2.42 1.34 -9.73
CA ALA A 11 1.36 2.35 -9.78
C ALA A 11 1.60 3.40 -10.88
N VAL A 12 2.84 3.86 -11.07
CA VAL A 12 3.22 4.77 -12.17
C VAL A 12 3.04 4.11 -13.53
N ASP A 13 3.54 2.88 -13.72
CA ASP A 13 3.39 2.11 -14.96
C ASP A 13 1.88 1.87 -15.31
N ASN A 14 1.03 1.69 -14.30
CA ASN A 14 -0.42 1.57 -14.47
C ASN A 14 -1.12 2.90 -14.78
N LEU A 15 -0.81 3.96 -14.04
CA LEU A 15 -1.35 5.30 -14.28
C LEU A 15 -0.99 5.79 -15.68
N HIS A 16 0.25 5.58 -16.12
CA HIS A 16 0.69 5.99 -17.45
C HIS A 16 -0.16 5.35 -18.55
N ARG A 17 -0.46 4.05 -18.44
CA ARG A 17 -1.33 3.37 -19.41
C ARG A 17 -2.75 3.91 -19.41
N LYS A 18 -3.29 4.25 -18.23
CA LYS A 18 -4.63 4.84 -18.07
C LYS A 18 -4.71 6.26 -18.64
N LEU A 19 -3.73 7.11 -18.31
CA LEU A 19 -3.62 8.46 -18.87
C LEU A 19 -3.51 8.42 -20.41
N GLU A 20 -2.70 7.53 -20.98
CA GLU A 20 -2.59 7.41 -22.44
C GLU A 20 -3.87 6.92 -23.12
N ALA A 21 -4.65 6.05 -22.46
CA ALA A 21 -5.97 5.64 -22.94
C ALA A 21 -6.95 6.83 -22.91
N SER A 22 -7.05 7.51 -21.77
CA SER A 22 -7.92 8.67 -21.59
C SER A 22 -7.57 9.86 -22.49
N LEU A 23 -6.28 10.07 -22.78
CA LEU A 23 -5.84 11.07 -23.76
C LEU A 23 -6.25 10.75 -25.20
N LYS A 24 -6.70 9.52 -25.51
CA LYS A 24 -7.24 9.15 -26.83
C LYS A 24 -8.77 9.30 -26.93
N ALA A 25 -9.48 9.49 -25.83
CA ALA A 25 -10.92 9.78 -25.85
C ALA A 25 -11.22 11.06 -26.63
N THR A 26 -12.45 11.23 -27.12
CA THR A 26 -12.91 12.49 -27.73
C THR A 26 -13.19 13.56 -26.68
N GLU A 27 -13.90 13.18 -25.62
CA GLU A 27 -14.30 14.04 -24.50
C GLU A 27 -13.18 14.23 -23.45
N SER A 28 -13.45 14.98 -22.39
CA SER A 28 -12.55 15.11 -21.23
C SER A 28 -12.80 13.99 -20.24
N GLU A 29 -11.77 13.21 -19.91
CA GLU A 29 -11.88 12.12 -18.95
C GLU A 29 -11.30 12.45 -17.57
N VAL A 30 -11.76 11.72 -16.56
CA VAL A 30 -11.24 11.76 -15.19
C VAL A 30 -10.56 10.43 -14.86
N VAL A 31 -9.27 10.47 -14.56
CA VAL A 31 -8.51 9.34 -14.02
C VAL A 31 -8.31 9.55 -12.52
N VAL A 32 -8.66 8.55 -11.72
CA VAL A 32 -8.54 8.61 -10.26
C VAL A 32 -7.33 7.80 -9.81
N PHE A 33 -6.41 8.45 -9.09
CA PHE A 33 -5.32 7.82 -8.38
C PHE A 33 -5.63 7.73 -6.88
N GLN A 34 -6.13 6.56 -6.45
CA GLN A 34 -6.34 6.28 -5.04
C GLN A 34 -5.09 5.67 -4.41
N ALA A 35 -4.46 6.37 -3.46
CA ALA A 35 -3.29 5.86 -2.76
C ALA A 35 -3.23 6.29 -1.28
N PRO A 36 -2.80 5.40 -0.35
CA PRO A 36 -2.73 5.72 1.07
C PRO A 36 -1.87 6.93 1.41
N THR A 37 -2.22 7.67 2.47
CA THR A 37 -1.34 8.71 3.01
C THR A 37 0.00 8.11 3.45
N GLY A 38 1.11 8.75 3.10
CA GLY A 38 2.46 8.19 3.33
C GLY A 38 3.00 7.27 2.22
N SER A 39 2.18 6.89 1.22
CA SER A 39 2.63 6.10 0.06
C SER A 39 3.54 6.84 -0.94
N GLY A 40 3.75 8.14 -0.77
CA GLY A 40 4.50 8.97 -1.71
C GLY A 40 3.71 9.39 -2.96
N LYS A 41 2.41 9.70 -2.83
CA LYS A 41 1.51 10.15 -3.92
C LYS A 41 2.19 11.15 -4.87
N THR A 42 2.65 12.28 -4.33
CA THR A 42 3.30 13.38 -5.06
C THR A 42 4.53 12.92 -5.86
N VAL A 43 5.33 11.99 -5.30
CA VAL A 43 6.51 11.42 -5.98
C VAL A 43 6.10 10.50 -7.13
N MET A 44 5.04 9.69 -6.96
CA MET A 44 4.49 8.87 -8.02
C MET A 44 3.89 9.72 -9.15
N VAL A 45 3.13 10.77 -8.83
CA VAL A 45 2.59 11.69 -9.84
C VAL A 45 3.71 12.43 -10.56
N SER A 46 4.75 12.91 -9.85
CA SER A 46 5.93 13.53 -10.46
C SER A 46 6.66 12.58 -11.42
N ALA A 47 6.85 11.33 -11.02
CA ALA A 47 7.41 10.30 -11.90
C ALA A 47 6.52 10.02 -13.13
N LEU A 48 5.20 9.98 -12.95
CA LEU A 48 4.22 9.82 -14.03
C LEU A 48 4.30 10.96 -15.06
N LEU A 49 4.29 12.23 -14.61
CA LEU A 49 4.40 13.38 -15.51
C LEU A 49 5.73 13.34 -16.27
N LYS A 50 6.83 13.01 -15.58
CA LYS A 50 8.17 12.84 -16.17
C LYS A 50 8.22 11.73 -17.21
N GLU A 51 7.55 10.60 -16.99
CA GLU A 51 7.44 9.53 -17.98
C GLU A 51 6.60 9.94 -19.20
N LEU A 52 5.48 10.65 -18.97
CA LEU A 52 4.56 11.12 -20.00
C LEU A 52 5.23 12.09 -21.00
N VAL A 53 6.13 12.95 -20.53
CA VAL A 53 6.87 13.90 -21.40
C VAL A 53 8.12 13.26 -22.03
N ARG A 54 8.89 12.45 -21.28
CA ARG A 54 10.22 11.96 -21.70
C ARG A 54 10.19 10.91 -22.83
N GLY A 55 9.02 10.37 -23.16
CA GLY A 55 8.84 9.32 -24.17
C GLY A 55 7.75 9.60 -25.21
N ARG A 56 7.34 10.87 -25.37
CA ARG A 56 6.21 11.24 -26.24
C ARG A 56 6.49 10.99 -27.72
N ARG A 57 5.45 10.59 -28.47
CA ARG A 57 5.52 10.23 -29.91
C ARG A 57 4.56 10.96 -30.82
N ASP A 58 3.45 11.43 -30.29
CA ASP A 58 2.57 12.32 -31.02
C ASP A 58 3.08 13.76 -30.89
N ASP A 59 2.46 14.66 -31.62
CA ASP A 59 2.73 16.10 -31.67
C ASP A 59 2.15 16.87 -30.47
N ARG A 60 1.63 16.16 -29.46
CA ARG A 60 0.95 16.78 -28.31
C ARG A 60 1.95 17.43 -27.37
N LYS A 61 1.86 18.75 -27.30
CA LYS A 61 2.60 19.60 -26.38
C LYS A 61 1.80 19.75 -25.09
N PHE A 62 2.29 19.22 -23.98
CA PHE A 62 1.56 19.32 -22.71
C PHE A 62 1.82 20.64 -21.99
N ALA A 63 0.77 21.14 -21.35
CA ALA A 63 0.81 22.13 -20.29
C ALA A 63 0.08 21.53 -19.09
N PHE A 64 0.60 21.73 -17.87
CA PHE A 64 0.05 21.13 -16.67
C PHE A 64 -0.49 22.22 -15.74
N VAL A 65 -1.65 21.97 -15.14
CA VAL A 65 -2.18 22.80 -14.06
C VAL A 65 -2.24 21.92 -12.81
N TRP A 66 -1.41 22.23 -11.81
CA TRP A 66 -1.41 21.52 -10.53
C TRP A 66 -2.18 22.32 -9.50
N VAL A 67 -3.33 21.79 -9.10
CA VAL A 67 -4.20 22.43 -8.11
C VAL A 67 -4.15 21.66 -6.80
N SER A 68 -3.92 22.38 -5.71
CA SER A 68 -3.93 21.82 -4.35
C SER A 68 -4.45 22.83 -3.33
N VAL A 69 -4.62 22.38 -2.09
CA VAL A 69 -5.33 23.12 -1.05
C VAL A 69 -4.35 23.79 -0.07
N ARG A 70 -4.44 25.13 0.06
CA ARG A 70 -3.60 25.92 0.99
C ARG A 70 -2.10 25.64 0.76
N MET A 71 -1.24 25.66 1.78
CA MET A 71 0.23 25.57 1.64
C MET A 71 0.79 24.24 1.07
N LEU A 72 -0.07 23.30 0.65
CA LEU A 72 0.37 22.09 -0.05
C LEU A 72 0.99 22.36 -1.43
N HIS A 73 0.65 23.48 -2.10
CA HIS A 73 1.22 23.84 -3.39
C HIS A 73 2.73 24.11 -3.32
N GLU A 74 3.18 24.88 -2.33
CA GLU A 74 4.60 25.20 -2.09
C GLU A 74 5.43 23.93 -1.88
N GLN A 75 5.02 23.05 -0.96
CA GLN A 75 5.75 21.81 -0.71
C GLN A 75 5.69 20.80 -1.86
N SER A 76 4.61 20.82 -2.63
CA SER A 76 4.51 19.99 -3.83
C SER A 76 5.46 20.52 -4.90
N LYS A 77 5.53 21.85 -5.08
CA LYS A 77 6.49 22.53 -5.97
C LYS A 77 7.93 22.17 -5.56
N GLU A 78 8.34 22.38 -4.32
CA GLU A 78 9.68 22.04 -3.81
C GLU A 78 10.06 20.57 -4.07
N LYS A 79 9.14 19.64 -3.76
CA LYS A 79 9.36 18.19 -3.96
C LYS A 79 9.44 17.81 -5.45
N LEU A 80 8.70 18.49 -6.32
CA LEU A 80 8.76 18.29 -7.77
C LEU A 80 10.02 18.91 -8.36
N GLU A 81 10.39 20.13 -7.97
CA GLU A 81 11.61 20.82 -8.40
C GLU A 81 12.85 20.00 -8.06
N SER A 82 12.98 19.51 -6.82
CA SER A 82 14.08 18.61 -6.43
C SER A 82 14.09 17.27 -7.20
N PHE A 83 12.94 16.81 -7.69
CA PHE A 83 12.85 15.59 -8.52
C PHE A 83 13.14 15.83 -10.02
N TYR A 84 12.97 17.07 -10.49
CA TYR A 84 13.27 17.50 -11.86
C TYR A 84 14.64 18.18 -12.00
N GLU A 85 15.29 18.59 -10.92
CA GLU A 85 16.58 19.31 -10.90
C GLU A 85 17.65 18.64 -11.79
N ASP A 86 17.74 17.31 -11.73
CA ASP A 86 18.70 16.47 -12.47
C ASP A 86 18.55 16.55 -14.02
N ASP A 87 17.35 16.82 -14.56
CA ASP A 87 17.10 16.78 -16.01
C ASP A 87 16.24 17.90 -16.59
N ARG A 88 15.68 18.79 -15.77
CA ARG A 88 14.95 20.02 -16.15
C ARG A 88 13.86 19.81 -17.21
N LEU A 89 13.31 18.60 -17.29
CA LEU A 89 12.29 18.21 -18.28
C LEU A 89 10.95 18.92 -18.07
N ILE A 90 10.68 19.37 -16.83
CA ILE A 90 9.44 20.01 -16.43
C ILE A 90 9.79 21.25 -15.60
N LYS A 91 9.25 22.42 -15.99
CA LYS A 91 9.36 23.69 -15.24
C LYS A 91 8.20 23.80 -14.24
N CYS A 92 8.46 24.33 -13.04
CA CYS A 92 7.45 24.56 -12.01
C CYS A 92 7.26 26.07 -11.78
N SER A 93 6.05 26.58 -11.98
CA SER A 93 5.77 28.02 -12.10
C SER A 93 4.55 28.45 -11.30
N TYR A 94 4.57 29.67 -10.78
CA TYR A 94 3.41 30.44 -10.35
C TYR A 94 2.97 31.44 -11.43
N PHE A 95 1.91 32.22 -11.16
CA PHE A 95 1.37 33.21 -12.11
C PHE A 95 2.36 34.31 -12.48
N GLU A 96 3.31 34.62 -11.59
CA GLU A 96 4.39 35.58 -11.79
C GLU A 96 5.54 35.01 -12.64
N ASP A 97 5.67 33.68 -12.72
CA ASP A 97 6.76 32.97 -13.41
C ASP A 97 6.45 32.68 -14.91
N LEU A 98 5.25 33.05 -15.39
CA LEU A 98 4.74 32.75 -16.74
C LEU A 98 5.15 33.80 -17.77
N GLU A 99 5.77 33.34 -18.86
CA GLU A 99 6.08 34.16 -20.04
C GLU A 99 4.85 34.26 -20.97
N ASP A 100 4.69 35.40 -21.66
CA ASP A 100 3.55 35.72 -22.55
C ASP A 100 2.14 35.47 -21.97
N ARG A 101 2.03 35.34 -20.63
CA ARG A 101 0.80 34.92 -19.92
C ARG A 101 0.21 33.63 -20.51
N LYS A 102 1.05 32.62 -20.73
CA LYS A 102 0.66 31.26 -21.12
C LYS A 102 1.50 30.24 -20.35
N ILE A 103 1.01 29.00 -20.27
CA ILE A 103 1.77 27.88 -19.72
C ILE A 103 2.57 27.26 -20.87
N ALA A 104 3.89 27.22 -20.72
CA ALA A 104 4.82 26.71 -21.73
C ALA A 104 4.78 25.17 -21.85
N GLU A 105 5.58 24.64 -22.79
CA GLU A 105 5.74 23.20 -22.93
C GLU A 105 6.33 22.58 -21.67
N ASN A 106 5.69 21.52 -21.17
CA ASN A 106 6.14 20.80 -19.98
C ASN A 106 6.26 21.72 -18.76
N GLU A 107 5.49 22.81 -18.70
CA GLU A 107 5.41 23.67 -17.53
C GLU A 107 4.20 23.30 -16.67
N ILE A 108 4.40 23.28 -15.34
CA ILE A 108 3.35 23.13 -14.34
C ILE A 108 3.05 24.50 -13.73
N LEU A 109 1.85 25.01 -13.96
CA LEU A 109 1.29 26.12 -13.21
C LEU A 109 0.70 25.60 -11.89
N PHE A 110 1.29 25.98 -10.76
CA PHE A 110 0.78 25.67 -9.43
C PHE A 110 -0.27 26.68 -8.99
N ILE A 111 -1.45 26.20 -8.59
CA ILE A 111 -2.57 27.02 -8.15
C ILE A 111 -3.06 26.55 -6.77
N ASN A 112 -3.20 27.49 -5.84
CA ASN A 112 -3.86 27.26 -4.56
C ASN A 112 -5.38 27.46 -4.72
N TRP A 113 -6.18 26.48 -4.27
CA TRP A 113 -7.64 26.55 -4.32
C TRP A 113 -8.25 27.84 -3.75
N HIS A 114 -7.62 28.38 -2.70
CA HIS A 114 -8.19 29.49 -1.93
C HIS A 114 -7.88 30.87 -2.55
N SER A 115 -6.90 31.00 -3.45
CA SER A 115 -6.61 32.27 -4.12
C SER A 115 -7.52 32.55 -5.32
N ILE A 116 -8.34 31.58 -5.74
CA ILE A 116 -9.30 31.73 -6.84
C ILE A 116 -10.59 32.38 -6.32
N ASN A 117 -10.76 33.70 -6.50
CA ASN A 117 -11.98 34.39 -6.11
C ASN A 117 -13.05 34.36 -7.21
N LYS A 118 -14.32 34.52 -6.82
CA LYS A 118 -15.43 34.68 -7.79
C LYS A 118 -15.24 35.86 -8.76
N LYS A 119 -14.42 36.86 -8.42
CA LYS A 119 -14.08 37.99 -9.31
C LYS A 119 -13.03 37.64 -10.37
N ASP A 120 -12.18 36.66 -10.10
CA ASP A 120 -11.20 36.17 -11.08
C ASP A 120 -11.89 35.20 -12.06
N ILE A 121 -12.86 34.42 -11.56
CA ILE A 121 -13.71 33.52 -12.36
C ILE A 121 -14.78 34.29 -13.17
N SER A 122 -15.21 35.48 -12.72
CA SER A 122 -16.31 36.20 -13.39
C SER A 122 -15.91 36.78 -14.75
N LEU A 123 -16.37 36.10 -15.79
CA LEU A 123 -16.60 36.67 -17.13
C LEU A 123 -17.32 38.04 -17.01
N PHE A 124 -16.98 38.97 -17.92
CA PHE A 124 -17.47 40.36 -18.11
C PHE A 124 -16.57 41.52 -17.61
N ILE A 125 -15.61 41.88 -18.47
CA ILE A 125 -15.25 43.24 -18.92
C ILE A 125 -15.24 44.37 -17.87
N ARG A 126 -14.03 44.83 -17.52
CA ARG A 126 -13.65 46.27 -17.54
C ARG A 126 -12.20 46.42 -18.02
N GLU A 127 -11.98 47.35 -18.94
CA GLU A 127 -10.79 47.43 -19.81
C GLU A 127 -9.46 47.92 -19.18
N ASN A 128 -9.38 48.19 -17.87
CA ASN A 128 -8.29 49.04 -17.36
C ASN A 128 -7.69 48.68 -15.99
N GLU A 129 -7.66 47.41 -15.56
CA GLU A 129 -6.62 46.90 -14.64
C GLU A 129 -6.62 45.37 -14.49
N LYS A 130 -5.43 44.76 -14.43
CA LYS A 130 -5.12 43.32 -14.22
C LYS A 130 -5.51 42.34 -15.32
N ASP A 131 -4.64 42.34 -16.33
CA ASP A 131 -4.59 41.43 -17.49
C ASP A 131 -4.17 39.96 -17.17
N ASN A 132 -3.93 39.62 -15.89
CA ASN A 132 -3.31 38.36 -15.44
C ASN A 132 -4.35 37.35 -14.89
N ASN A 133 -5.43 37.12 -15.64
CA ASN A 133 -6.52 36.21 -15.25
C ASN A 133 -6.25 34.78 -15.77
N LEU A 134 -6.51 33.75 -14.93
CA LEU A 134 -6.43 32.33 -15.29
C LEU A 134 -7.17 32.02 -16.59
N SER A 135 -8.35 32.60 -16.82
CA SER A 135 -9.12 32.39 -18.05
C SER A 135 -8.35 32.81 -19.32
N ASN A 136 -7.62 33.93 -19.26
CA ASN A 136 -6.75 34.38 -20.36
C ASN A 136 -5.54 33.45 -20.53
N ILE A 137 -4.92 33.03 -19.42
CA ILE A 137 -3.76 32.13 -19.45
C ILE A 137 -4.13 30.78 -20.08
N ILE A 138 -5.25 30.19 -19.66
CA ILE A 138 -5.79 28.95 -20.24
C ILE A 138 -6.12 29.12 -21.72
N LYS A 139 -6.75 30.25 -22.10
CA LYS A 139 -7.05 30.57 -23.50
C LYS A 139 -5.77 30.65 -24.35
N ASN A 140 -4.81 31.49 -23.96
CA ASN A 140 -3.54 31.66 -24.65
C ASN A 140 -2.79 30.33 -24.77
N THR A 141 -2.81 29.51 -23.71
CA THR A 141 -2.21 28.16 -23.68
C THR A 141 -2.87 27.22 -24.70
N LYS A 142 -4.20 27.26 -24.84
CA LYS A 142 -4.91 26.47 -25.87
C LYS A 142 -4.67 27.00 -27.28
N GLU A 143 -4.60 28.31 -27.47
CA GLU A 143 -4.31 28.96 -28.76
C GLU A 143 -2.86 28.68 -29.23
N ASP A 144 -1.91 28.52 -28.31
CA ASP A 144 -0.53 28.03 -28.56
C ASP A 144 -0.48 26.50 -28.82
N GLY A 145 -1.64 25.84 -28.96
CA GLY A 145 -1.77 24.43 -29.32
C GLY A 145 -1.50 23.43 -28.20
N ARG A 146 -1.56 23.85 -26.92
CA ARG A 146 -1.19 22.99 -25.79
C ARG A 146 -2.35 22.13 -25.30
N THR A 147 -2.05 20.86 -25.07
CA THR A 147 -2.97 19.92 -24.40
C THR A 147 -2.85 20.11 -22.89
N ILE A 148 -3.90 20.64 -22.25
CA ILE A 148 -3.88 20.90 -20.82
C ILE A 148 -4.28 19.65 -20.03
N ILE A 149 -3.44 19.25 -19.08
CA ILE A 149 -3.73 18.21 -18.09
C ILE A 149 -3.88 18.87 -16.71
N LEU A 150 -5.01 18.62 -16.05
CA LEU A 150 -5.31 19.11 -14.72
C LEU A 150 -4.97 18.03 -13.67
N ILE A 151 -4.15 18.37 -12.68
CA ILE A 151 -3.87 17.52 -11.52
C ILE A 151 -4.57 18.14 -10.31
N ILE A 152 -5.39 17.36 -9.60
CA ILE A 152 -6.07 17.78 -8.37
C ILE A 152 -5.51 16.93 -7.21
N ASP A 153 -4.60 17.49 -6.42
CA ASP A 153 -3.98 16.80 -5.27
C ASP A 153 -4.69 17.11 -3.94
N GLU A 154 -4.75 16.10 -3.07
CA GLU A 154 -5.55 16.06 -1.83
C GLU A 154 -7.03 16.45 -2.07
N SER A 155 -7.59 15.91 -3.15
CA SER A 155 -8.93 16.23 -3.69
C SER A 155 -10.08 16.12 -2.68
N GLN A 156 -9.92 15.30 -1.63
CA GLN A 156 -10.96 15.06 -0.63
C GLN A 156 -11.38 16.30 0.15
N ASN A 157 -10.58 17.37 0.13
CA ASN A 157 -10.93 18.62 0.80
C ASN A 157 -11.81 19.55 -0.06
N THR A 158 -12.03 19.23 -1.35
CA THR A 158 -12.59 20.20 -2.32
C THR A 158 -13.41 19.62 -3.48
N ALA A 159 -13.19 18.38 -3.93
CA ALA A 159 -13.58 17.90 -5.26
C ALA A 159 -15.08 17.97 -5.61
N ASP A 160 -15.98 17.79 -4.63
CA ASP A 160 -17.44 17.87 -4.84
C ASP A 160 -18.03 19.29 -4.68
N THR A 161 -17.21 20.31 -4.44
CA THR A 161 -17.70 21.70 -4.32
C THR A 161 -18.08 22.28 -5.69
N GLU A 162 -19.08 23.16 -5.74
CA GLU A 162 -19.46 23.87 -6.99
C GLU A 162 -18.26 24.60 -7.62
N LYS A 163 -17.37 25.17 -6.79
CA LYS A 163 -16.10 25.78 -7.23
C LYS A 163 -15.22 24.81 -8.04
N SER A 164 -15.31 23.51 -7.80
CA SER A 164 -14.51 22.52 -8.54
C SER A 164 -15.04 22.27 -9.93
N LYS A 165 -16.35 22.31 -10.10
CA LYS A 165 -16.99 22.30 -11.42
C LYS A 165 -16.64 23.58 -12.17
N GLU A 166 -16.83 24.75 -11.54
CA GLU A 166 -16.44 26.06 -12.09
C GLU A 166 -14.98 26.07 -12.55
N LEU A 167 -14.03 25.56 -11.75
CA LEU A 167 -12.61 25.54 -12.13
C LEU A 167 -12.30 24.55 -13.27
N ILE A 168 -12.86 23.34 -13.23
CA ILE A 168 -12.69 22.33 -14.29
C ILE A 168 -13.27 22.86 -15.61
N GLU A 169 -14.41 23.56 -15.57
CA GLU A 169 -15.03 24.20 -16.72
C GLU A 169 -14.17 25.34 -17.30
N VAL A 170 -13.65 26.24 -16.45
CA VAL A 170 -12.74 27.34 -16.87
C VAL A 170 -11.46 26.80 -17.49
N ILE A 171 -10.84 25.80 -16.86
CA ILE A 171 -9.62 25.16 -17.38
C ILE A 171 -9.95 24.38 -18.66
N GLY A 172 -11.12 23.75 -18.74
CA GLY A 172 -11.53 22.83 -19.81
C GLY A 172 -10.39 21.88 -20.22
N PRO A 173 -9.83 21.08 -19.30
CA PRO A 173 -8.67 20.26 -19.56
C PRO A 173 -9.01 19.13 -20.53
N LYS A 174 -7.98 18.52 -21.13
CA LYS A 174 -8.16 17.29 -21.92
C LYS A 174 -8.29 16.05 -21.02
N LEU A 175 -7.65 16.10 -19.85
CA LEU A 175 -7.67 15.02 -18.85
C LEU A 175 -7.56 15.63 -17.45
N THR A 176 -8.33 15.11 -16.50
CA THR A 176 -8.20 15.41 -15.07
C THR A 176 -7.65 14.19 -14.34
N LEU A 177 -6.56 14.37 -13.59
CA LEU A 177 -5.99 13.37 -12.68
C LEU A 177 -6.34 13.77 -11.23
N GLU A 178 -7.29 13.04 -10.63
CA GLU A 178 -7.62 13.17 -9.20
C GLU A 178 -6.63 12.35 -8.36
N VAL A 179 -6.00 12.95 -7.34
CA VAL A 179 -5.00 12.30 -6.50
C VAL A 179 -5.42 12.38 -5.03
N SER A 180 -5.77 11.24 -4.43
CA SER A 180 -6.31 11.22 -3.07
C SER A 180 -6.15 9.87 -2.35
N ALA A 181 -6.28 9.86 -1.03
CA ALA A 181 -6.53 8.65 -0.25
C ALA A 181 -8.02 8.24 -0.29
N THR A 182 -8.91 9.22 -0.41
CA THR A 182 -10.38 9.12 -0.38
C THR A 182 -10.95 9.96 -1.54
N PRO A 183 -10.83 9.50 -2.80
CA PRO A 183 -11.29 10.26 -3.96
C PRO A 183 -12.82 10.35 -4.00
N HIS A 184 -13.32 11.48 -4.52
CA HIS A 184 -14.76 11.77 -4.60
C HIS A 184 -15.31 11.61 -6.01
N LEU A 185 -14.49 11.83 -7.06
CA LEU A 185 -14.93 11.74 -8.46
C LEU A 185 -15.08 10.29 -8.97
N THR A 186 -15.07 9.29 -8.08
CA THR A 186 -15.24 7.87 -8.43
C THR A 186 -16.55 7.54 -9.15
N GLY A 187 -17.60 8.34 -8.96
CA GLY A 187 -18.85 8.24 -9.72
C GLY A 187 -18.80 8.82 -11.14
N LYS A 188 -17.69 9.49 -11.51
CA LYS A 188 -17.45 10.14 -12.82
C LYS A 188 -16.12 9.72 -13.46
N SER A 189 -15.40 8.76 -12.86
CA SER A 189 -14.08 8.35 -13.30
C SER A 189 -14.16 7.35 -14.44
N SER A 190 -13.47 7.62 -15.54
CA SER A 190 -13.26 6.64 -16.63
C SER A 190 -12.33 5.51 -16.19
N GLU A 191 -11.34 5.84 -15.36
CA GLU A 191 -10.28 4.92 -14.92
C GLU A 191 -9.91 5.15 -13.45
N ILE A 192 -9.61 4.08 -12.72
CA ILE A 192 -9.18 4.13 -11.31
C ILE A 192 -7.93 3.28 -11.11
N GLU A 193 -6.82 3.86 -10.65
CA GLU A 193 -5.66 3.13 -10.12
C GLU A 193 -5.65 3.17 -8.59
N LYS A 194 -5.48 2.00 -7.95
CA LYS A 194 -5.54 1.87 -6.49
C LYS A 194 -4.31 1.19 -5.91
N VAL A 195 -3.49 1.95 -5.18
CA VAL A 195 -2.42 1.40 -4.34
C VAL A 195 -3.03 0.76 -3.10
N ARG A 196 -2.65 -0.49 -2.80
CA ARG A 196 -3.14 -1.21 -1.62
C ARG A 196 -2.33 -0.87 -0.39
N LEU A 197 -2.99 -0.71 0.75
CA LEU A 197 -2.34 -0.45 2.03
C LEU A 197 -1.33 -1.55 2.42
N SER A 198 -1.62 -2.81 2.06
CA SER A 198 -0.72 -3.96 2.21
C SER A 198 0.65 -3.73 1.57
N ASP A 199 0.66 -3.11 0.40
CA ASP A 199 1.86 -2.99 -0.44
C ASP A 199 2.74 -1.85 0.08
N VAL A 200 2.13 -0.81 0.65
CA VAL A 200 2.81 0.29 1.35
C VAL A 200 3.41 -0.18 2.69
N LYS A 201 2.67 -1.00 3.46
CA LYS A 201 3.17 -1.61 4.71
C LYS A 201 4.30 -2.61 4.47
N ALA A 202 4.19 -3.45 3.44
CA ALA A 202 5.23 -4.43 3.07
C ALA A 202 6.55 -3.81 2.61
N GLU A 203 6.57 -2.49 2.38
CA GLU A 203 7.74 -1.68 1.99
C GLU A 203 8.17 -0.71 3.09
N GLU A 204 7.62 -0.89 4.30
CA GLU A 204 7.97 -0.22 5.56
C GLU A 204 7.84 1.32 5.55
N MET A 205 7.07 1.84 4.58
CA MET A 205 6.85 3.27 4.37
C MET A 205 5.94 3.90 5.44
N ILE A 206 5.02 3.09 5.96
CA ILE A 206 4.06 3.48 7.00
C ILE A 206 4.03 2.43 8.10
N LYS A 207 3.71 2.87 9.32
CA LYS A 207 3.45 2.06 10.51
C LYS A 207 2.50 0.89 10.19
N SER A 208 2.73 -0.25 10.83
CA SER A 208 1.99 -1.49 10.59
C SER A 208 0.54 -1.40 11.05
N GLU A 209 0.24 -0.58 12.05
CA GLU A 209 -1.06 -0.52 12.73
C GLU A 209 -1.27 0.76 13.56
N ILE A 210 -2.49 0.97 14.10
CA ILE A 210 -2.85 2.11 14.96
C ILE A 210 -3.59 1.60 16.20
N SER A 211 -2.97 1.57 17.37
CA SER A 211 -3.68 1.25 18.61
C SER A 211 -4.46 2.45 19.16
N VAL A 212 -5.71 2.22 19.55
CA VAL A 212 -6.61 3.22 20.14
C VAL A 212 -6.86 2.89 21.61
N ASN A 213 -6.51 3.82 22.50
CA ASN A 213 -6.66 3.73 23.95
C ASN A 213 -6.09 2.43 24.59
N PRO A 214 -4.83 2.01 24.29
CA PRO A 214 -4.26 0.72 24.75
C PRO A 214 -4.20 0.55 26.29
N GLU A 215 -4.12 1.66 27.01
CA GLU A 215 -3.89 1.68 28.47
C GLU A 215 -5.17 1.94 29.30
N PHE A 216 -6.35 2.06 28.67
CA PHE A 216 -7.59 2.40 29.38
C PHE A 216 -8.31 1.23 30.06
N LEU A 217 -7.85 -0.01 29.86
CA LEU A 217 -8.41 -1.19 30.51
C LEU A 217 -7.98 -1.27 31.99
N GLY A 218 -8.78 -0.67 32.86
CA GLY A 218 -8.67 -0.84 34.33
C GLY A 218 -8.14 0.38 35.11
N ILE A 219 -8.28 1.61 34.58
CA ILE A 219 -7.95 2.83 35.33
C ILE A 219 -9.04 3.12 36.37
N GLU A 220 -8.66 3.20 37.65
CA GLU A 220 -9.55 3.70 38.70
C GLU A 220 -9.83 5.19 38.51
N ILE A 221 -11.11 5.57 38.44
CA ILE A 221 -11.53 6.97 38.28
C ILE A 221 -11.44 7.66 39.65
N GLY A 222 -10.24 8.17 39.96
CA GLY A 222 -10.03 9.12 41.05
C GLY A 222 -10.57 10.52 40.72
N SER A 223 -10.06 11.54 41.41
CA SER A 223 -10.51 12.94 41.27
C SER A 223 -10.08 13.66 39.97
N LYS A 224 -9.63 12.94 38.94
CA LYS A 224 -9.10 13.53 37.69
C LYS A 224 -10.19 13.63 36.61
N THR A 225 -10.06 14.62 35.74
CA THR A 225 -10.95 14.73 34.57
C THR A 225 -10.59 13.72 33.50
N ALA A 226 -11.54 13.36 32.63
CA ALA A 226 -11.30 12.44 31.52
C ALA A 226 -10.17 12.93 30.58
N ASP A 227 -10.08 14.25 30.35
CA ASP A 227 -9.03 14.85 29.53
C ASP A 227 -7.65 14.74 30.19
N GLU A 228 -7.55 14.95 31.51
CA GLU A 228 -6.30 14.81 32.26
C GLU A 228 -5.79 13.37 32.22
N ILE A 229 -6.67 12.37 32.33
CA ILE A 229 -6.33 10.95 32.16
C ILE A 229 -5.83 10.67 30.74
N VAL A 230 -6.52 11.16 29.71
CA VAL A 230 -6.13 10.99 28.29
C VAL A 230 -4.76 11.58 28.01
N ILE A 231 -4.48 12.80 28.46
CA ILE A 231 -3.18 13.46 28.27
C ILE A 231 -2.09 12.71 29.05
N GLU A 232 -2.35 12.29 30.30
CA GLU A 232 -1.38 11.54 31.11
C GLU A 232 -0.97 10.21 30.47
N GLN A 233 -1.92 9.42 29.96
CA GLN A 233 -1.59 8.14 29.32
C GLN A 233 -0.84 8.35 28.00
N ALA A 234 -1.20 9.37 27.22
CA ALA A 234 -0.50 9.73 25.99
C ALA A 234 0.96 10.17 26.26
N LEU A 235 1.20 10.97 27.30
CA LEU A 235 2.54 11.38 27.72
C LEU A 235 3.37 10.20 28.23
N LYS A 236 2.80 9.33 29.08
CA LYS A 236 3.43 8.09 29.52
C LYS A 236 3.85 7.23 28.32
N LYS A 237 2.97 7.08 27.32
CA LYS A 237 3.29 6.33 26.10
C LYS A 237 4.42 6.97 25.31
N ARG A 238 4.49 8.30 25.25
CA ARG A 238 5.60 9.02 24.61
C ARG A 238 6.95 8.68 25.25
N GLU A 239 7.01 8.62 26.58
CA GLU A 239 8.23 8.22 27.29
C GLU A 239 8.65 6.77 27.02
N GLU A 240 7.68 5.85 26.91
CA GLU A 240 7.94 4.45 26.54
C GLU A 240 8.56 4.38 25.14
N LEU A 241 7.95 5.02 24.14
CA LEU A 241 8.49 5.08 22.77
C LEU A 241 9.90 5.72 22.74
N LEU A 242 10.15 6.77 23.51
CA LEU A 242 11.49 7.38 23.62
C LEU A 242 12.53 6.41 24.19
N LYS A 243 12.16 5.56 25.16
CA LYS A 243 13.02 4.50 25.69
C LYS A 243 13.26 3.41 24.64
N MET A 244 12.27 3.07 23.83
CA MET A 244 12.36 2.09 22.74
C MET A 244 13.27 2.57 21.60
N TYR A 245 13.11 3.79 21.09
CA TYR A 245 14.00 4.36 20.06
C TYR A 245 15.47 4.36 20.49
N LYS A 246 15.75 4.64 21.78
CA LYS A 246 17.10 4.56 22.35
C LYS A 246 17.69 3.15 22.33
N LYS A 247 16.90 2.10 22.61
CA LYS A 247 17.36 0.69 22.50
C LYS A 247 17.62 0.28 21.05
N GLU A 248 16.88 0.85 20.10
CA GLU A 248 17.13 0.68 18.68
C GLU A 248 18.33 1.48 18.14
N GLY A 249 18.90 2.38 18.96
CA GLY A 249 20.01 3.25 18.58
C GLY A 249 19.61 4.44 17.71
N SER A 250 18.31 4.72 17.57
CA SER A 250 17.82 5.89 16.83
C SER A 250 17.70 7.12 17.73
N LYS A 251 17.95 8.30 17.15
CA LYS A 251 17.91 9.61 17.81
C LYS A 251 16.57 10.34 17.61
N ILE A 252 15.47 9.60 17.60
CA ILE A 252 14.12 10.15 17.45
C ILE A 252 13.56 10.56 18.82
N ASN A 253 13.10 11.81 18.92
CA ASN A 253 12.22 12.29 19.98
C ASN A 253 10.76 12.18 19.48
N PRO A 254 9.94 11.24 19.99
CA PRO A 254 8.56 11.08 19.52
C PRO A 254 7.74 12.34 19.80
N LEU A 255 7.00 12.81 18.80
CA LEU A 255 6.10 13.95 18.94
C LEU A 255 4.66 13.48 19.21
N MET A 256 4.05 14.08 20.22
CA MET A 256 2.64 13.92 20.56
C MET A 256 1.83 15.12 20.03
N LEU A 257 0.72 14.83 19.35
CA LEU A 257 -0.17 15.85 18.80
C LEU A 257 -1.42 15.95 19.67
N ILE A 258 -1.91 17.17 19.93
CA ILE A 258 -3.18 17.39 20.62
C ILE A 258 -4.09 18.25 19.75
N GLN A 259 -5.21 17.68 19.33
CA GLN A 259 -6.22 18.35 18.52
C GLN A 259 -7.24 19.07 19.41
N LEU A 260 -7.36 20.39 19.24
CA LEU A 260 -8.42 21.19 19.85
C LEU A 260 -9.73 21.11 19.04
N PRO A 261 -10.91 21.17 19.71
CA PRO A 261 -12.21 21.14 19.03
C PRO A 261 -12.48 22.42 18.21
N ASP A 262 -13.49 22.39 17.33
CA ASP A 262 -13.73 23.50 16.40
C ASP A 262 -14.56 24.67 17.01
N ASN A 263 -15.37 24.37 18.02
CA ASN A 263 -16.38 25.26 18.57
C ASN A 263 -15.79 26.52 19.23
N ARG A 264 -16.06 27.70 18.64
CA ARG A 264 -15.54 29.00 19.13
C ARG A 264 -15.90 29.31 20.58
N ALA A 265 -17.07 28.87 21.06
CA ALA A 265 -17.55 29.18 22.41
C ALA A 265 -16.80 28.42 23.53
N GLY A 266 -16.19 27.28 23.22
CA GLY A 266 -15.43 26.45 24.18
C GLY A 266 -13.92 26.35 23.89
N LEU A 267 -13.43 27.02 22.85
CA LEU A 267 -12.04 26.84 22.38
C LEU A 267 -11.01 27.44 23.34
N ILE A 268 -11.31 28.61 23.91
CA ILE A 268 -10.40 29.33 24.81
C ILE A 268 -10.23 28.54 26.12
N SER A 269 -11.34 28.13 26.75
CA SER A 269 -11.30 27.29 27.96
C SER A 269 -10.60 25.95 27.71
N LYS A 270 -10.92 25.24 26.63
CA LYS A 270 -10.29 23.95 26.32
C LYS A 270 -8.78 24.08 26.05
N LYS A 271 -8.34 25.14 25.35
CA LYS A 271 -6.91 25.43 25.14
C LYS A 271 -6.22 25.65 26.49
N GLU A 272 -6.77 26.51 27.33
CA GLU A 272 -6.21 26.78 28.65
C GLU A 272 -6.14 25.54 29.54
N ASP A 273 -7.17 24.70 29.54
CA ASP A 273 -7.20 23.48 30.36
C ASP A 273 -6.16 22.46 29.90
N VAL A 274 -5.98 22.29 28.59
CA VAL A 274 -4.88 21.48 28.03
C VAL A 274 -3.53 22.04 28.46
N ILE A 275 -3.31 23.35 28.35
CA ILE A 275 -2.05 23.99 28.76
C ILE A 275 -1.81 23.83 30.27
N LYS A 276 -2.82 24.03 31.12
CA LYS A 276 -2.73 23.81 32.58
C LYS A 276 -2.36 22.36 32.90
N ILE A 277 -2.89 21.37 32.18
CA ILE A 277 -2.54 19.95 32.37
C ILE A 277 -1.09 19.67 31.93
N LEU A 278 -0.63 20.24 30.82
CA LEU A 278 0.75 20.10 30.34
C LEU A 278 1.78 20.80 31.25
N ASP A 279 1.45 21.97 31.77
CA ASP A 279 2.29 22.74 32.70
C ASP A 279 2.51 21.99 34.03
N LYS A 280 1.47 21.34 34.58
CA LYS A 280 1.59 20.38 35.71
C LYS A 280 2.56 19.21 35.43
N LYS A 281 2.89 18.94 34.17
CA LYS A 281 3.86 17.91 33.73
C LYS A 281 5.19 18.49 33.27
N GLY A 282 5.40 19.80 33.41
CA GLY A 282 6.60 20.50 32.98
C GLY A 282 6.75 20.60 31.46
N ILE A 283 5.65 20.58 30.70
CA ILE A 283 5.64 20.74 29.25
C ILE A 283 5.10 22.13 28.92
N THR A 284 5.99 23.05 28.56
CA THR A 284 5.68 24.47 28.37
C THR A 284 6.41 25.03 27.15
N GLU A 285 5.98 26.18 26.64
CA GLU A 285 6.71 26.88 25.58
C GLU A 285 8.04 27.45 26.11
N LYS A 286 8.04 27.92 27.37
CA LYS A 286 9.21 28.49 28.05
C LYS A 286 10.40 27.55 28.17
N ASN A 287 10.17 26.23 28.20
CA ASN A 287 11.22 25.22 28.24
C ASN A 287 11.35 24.42 26.93
N GLY A 288 10.83 24.95 25.82
CA GLY A 288 10.97 24.37 24.48
C GLY A 288 10.18 23.09 24.20
N LYS A 289 9.45 22.56 25.19
CA LYS A 289 8.77 21.25 25.09
C LYS A 289 7.39 21.33 24.43
N LEU A 290 6.75 22.50 24.43
CA LEU A 290 5.44 22.73 23.84
C LEU A 290 5.55 23.64 22.61
N ALA A 291 4.76 23.33 21.58
CA ALA A 291 4.44 24.23 20.49
C ALA A 291 2.91 24.31 20.29
N ILE A 292 2.43 25.47 19.88
CA ILE A 292 1.03 25.80 19.60
C ILE A 292 0.93 26.28 18.16
N TRP A 293 0.01 25.69 17.38
CA TRP A 293 -0.24 26.07 15.99
C TRP A 293 -1.73 26.31 15.73
N LEU A 294 -2.13 27.56 15.92
CA LEU A 294 -3.46 28.11 15.66
C LEU A 294 -3.38 29.19 14.56
N SER A 295 -4.53 29.70 14.12
CA SER A 295 -4.56 30.72 13.05
C SER A 295 -4.04 32.08 13.51
N GLU A 296 -4.29 32.43 14.77
CA GLU A 296 -4.00 33.73 15.39
C GLU A 296 -2.84 33.64 16.41
N ASP A 297 -2.31 32.44 16.64
CA ASP A 297 -1.33 32.15 17.68
C ASP A 297 -0.42 31.00 17.23
N LYS A 298 0.88 31.28 17.15
CA LYS A 298 1.93 30.39 16.64
C LYS A 298 3.16 30.53 17.54
N SER A 299 3.57 29.46 18.21
CA SER A 299 4.75 29.48 19.08
C SER A 299 6.04 29.64 18.28
N ASP A 300 7.01 30.36 18.87
CA ASP A 300 8.39 30.46 18.36
C ASP A 300 9.13 29.10 18.33
N THR A 301 8.57 28.06 18.96
CA THR A 301 9.07 26.68 18.98
C THR A 301 8.64 25.83 17.77
N LEU A 302 7.84 26.39 16.84
CA LEU A 302 7.40 25.69 15.62
C LEU A 302 8.47 25.42 14.54
N PRO A 303 9.51 26.25 14.34
CA PRO A 303 10.54 25.96 13.34
C PRO A 303 11.22 24.62 13.58
N ASP A 304 11.58 23.93 12.50
CA ASP A 304 12.30 22.65 12.52
C ASP A 304 11.62 21.51 13.31
N ILE A 305 10.32 21.63 13.65
CA ILE A 305 9.60 20.69 14.51
C ILE A 305 9.54 19.27 13.94
N GLU A 306 9.66 19.11 12.63
CA GLU A 306 9.73 17.84 11.92
C GLU A 306 11.07 17.10 12.05
N LYS A 307 12.17 17.77 12.43
CA LYS A 307 13.49 17.13 12.59
C LYS A 307 13.44 16.09 13.70
N ASN A 308 13.95 14.88 13.43
CA ASN A 308 13.84 13.71 14.31
C ASN A 308 14.30 13.96 15.77
N ASN A 309 15.31 14.82 15.97
CA ASN A 309 15.89 15.14 17.27
C ASN A 309 15.42 16.48 17.88
N ASN A 310 14.41 17.15 17.31
CA ASN A 310 13.87 18.41 17.82
C ASN A 310 13.32 18.23 19.26
N GLU A 311 13.52 19.23 20.13
CA GLU A 311 13.20 19.14 21.57
C GLU A 311 11.70 19.15 21.87
N VAL A 312 10.86 19.73 20.99
CA VAL A 312 9.41 19.81 21.18
C VAL A 312 8.82 18.41 21.35
N GLU A 313 8.09 18.23 22.44
CA GLU A 313 7.49 16.99 22.90
C GLU A 313 6.00 16.89 22.53
N VAL A 314 5.32 18.04 22.54
CA VAL A 314 3.88 18.17 22.31
C VAL A 314 3.58 19.33 21.35
N LEU A 315 2.75 19.08 20.35
CA LEU A 315 2.18 20.10 19.45
C LEU A 315 0.66 20.18 19.65
N VAL A 316 0.18 21.33 20.13
CA VAL A 316 -1.26 21.64 20.22
C VAL A 316 -1.69 22.36 18.94
N PHE A 317 -2.74 21.89 18.29
CA PHE A 317 -3.21 22.45 17.02
C PHE A 317 -4.73 22.43 16.90
N LYS A 318 -5.28 23.23 15.99
CA LYS A 318 -6.71 23.19 15.61
C LYS A 318 -6.93 22.47 14.29
N GLN A 319 -6.57 23.14 13.18
CA GLN A 319 -6.69 22.59 11.82
C GLN A 319 -5.37 22.59 11.03
N ALA A 320 -4.36 23.35 11.45
CA ALA A 320 -3.21 23.72 10.62
C ALA A 320 -2.41 22.52 10.07
N ILE A 321 -2.14 21.50 10.89
CA ILE A 321 -1.26 20.40 10.49
C ILE A 321 -1.85 19.49 9.40
N ALA A 322 -3.19 19.44 9.25
CA ALA A 322 -3.84 18.60 8.25
C ALA A 322 -3.62 19.11 6.82
N LEU A 323 -3.13 20.34 6.65
CA LEU A 323 -3.16 21.10 5.40
C LEU A 323 -1.74 21.41 4.86
N GLY A 324 -0.73 20.64 5.28
CA GLY A 324 0.65 20.80 4.80
C GLY A 324 1.74 20.14 5.65
N TRP A 325 1.51 19.79 6.91
CA TRP A 325 2.66 19.47 7.79
C TRP A 325 3.18 18.02 7.70
N ASP A 326 4.43 17.84 7.26
CA ASP A 326 5.10 16.54 7.09
C ASP A 326 6.09 16.26 8.22
N CYS A 327 5.61 15.62 9.30
CA CYS A 327 6.42 15.28 10.47
C CYS A 327 6.35 13.78 10.80
N PRO A 328 7.24 12.95 10.22
CA PRO A 328 7.26 11.51 10.44
C PRO A 328 7.54 11.04 11.88
N ARG A 329 8.15 11.88 12.74
CA ARG A 329 8.35 11.56 14.18
C ARG A 329 7.06 11.65 15.00
N ALA A 330 6.00 12.25 14.47
CA ALA A 330 4.68 12.23 15.11
C ALA A 330 4.15 10.79 15.16
N SER A 331 3.89 10.30 16.37
CA SER A 331 3.50 8.90 16.60
C SER A 331 2.30 8.76 17.54
N ILE A 332 1.89 9.83 18.21
CA ILE A 332 0.80 9.87 19.18
C ILE A 332 -0.13 11.03 18.82
N LEU A 333 -1.45 10.77 18.79
CA LEU A 333 -2.49 11.77 18.54
C LEU A 333 -3.53 11.74 19.67
N VAL A 334 -3.80 12.90 20.27
CA VAL A 334 -4.86 13.10 21.27
C VAL A 334 -6.04 13.82 20.64
N ILE A 335 -7.24 13.27 20.79
CA ILE A 335 -8.50 13.83 20.26
C ILE A 335 -9.54 13.94 21.37
N PHE A 336 -10.14 15.12 21.53
CA PHE A 336 -11.25 15.37 22.44
C PHE A 336 -12.59 15.43 21.71
N ARG A 337 -13.66 14.92 22.35
CA ARG A 337 -15.04 14.98 21.86
C ARG A 337 -15.48 16.41 21.55
N GLU A 338 -15.69 16.69 20.25
CA GLU A 338 -16.58 17.73 19.65
C GLU A 338 -16.36 17.88 18.13
N SER A 339 -15.26 17.35 17.58
CA SER A 339 -14.94 17.43 16.15
C SER A 339 -15.81 16.49 15.28
N ARG A 340 -16.88 17.03 14.69
CA ARG A 340 -17.72 16.32 13.70
C ARG A 340 -17.08 16.11 12.32
N ASN A 341 -15.85 16.56 12.10
CA ASN A 341 -15.18 16.41 10.81
C ASN A 341 -14.33 15.12 10.78
N LEU A 342 -14.97 14.08 10.25
CA LEU A 342 -14.44 12.74 10.11
C LEU A 342 -13.20 12.67 9.20
N GLU A 343 -13.31 13.27 8.01
CA GLU A 343 -12.26 13.29 6.97
C GLU A 343 -10.98 13.96 7.48
N PHE A 344 -11.12 15.07 8.22
CA PHE A 344 -10.01 15.76 8.85
C PHE A 344 -9.21 14.84 9.78
N THR A 345 -9.89 14.05 10.61
CA THR A 345 -9.24 13.15 11.57
C THR A 345 -8.49 12.03 10.87
N ILE A 346 -9.06 11.48 9.78
CA ILE A 346 -8.40 10.47 8.94
C ILE A 346 -7.11 11.03 8.32
N GLN A 347 -7.09 12.30 7.91
CA GLN A 347 -5.88 12.95 7.39
C GLN A 347 -4.79 13.10 8.45
N VAL A 348 -5.13 13.48 9.68
CA VAL A 348 -4.16 13.58 10.79
C VAL A 348 -3.64 12.20 11.19
N ILE A 349 -4.52 11.18 11.24
CA ILE A 349 -4.14 9.78 11.43
C ILE A 349 -3.12 9.34 10.35
N GLY A 350 -3.39 9.65 9.08
CA GLY A 350 -2.47 9.37 7.98
C GLY A 350 -1.10 10.06 8.09
N ARG A 351 -0.99 11.16 8.86
CA ARG A 351 0.28 11.85 9.14
C ARG A 351 1.08 11.14 10.24
N ILE A 352 0.44 10.75 11.36
CA ILE A 352 1.13 9.96 12.40
C ILE A 352 1.51 8.54 11.96
N MET A 353 0.94 8.05 10.85
CA MET A 353 1.25 6.73 10.28
C MET A 353 2.58 6.65 9.52
N ARG A 354 3.30 7.74 9.30
CA ARG A 354 4.58 7.71 8.57
C ARG A 354 5.69 7.07 9.42
N MET A 355 6.61 6.34 8.79
CA MET A 355 7.82 5.85 9.47
C MET A 355 8.93 6.91 9.42
N PRO A 356 9.53 7.31 10.57
CA PRO A 356 10.52 8.38 10.63
C PRO A 356 11.88 8.07 9.97
N GLU A 357 12.20 6.80 9.77
CA GLU A 357 13.42 6.34 9.08
C GLU A 357 13.10 5.42 7.88
N LEU A 358 11.83 5.37 7.41
CA LEU A 358 11.35 4.54 6.28
C LEU A 358 11.77 3.05 6.35
N LYS A 359 11.79 2.51 7.57
CA LYS A 359 12.09 1.11 7.92
C LYS A 359 11.26 0.71 9.13
N TYR A 360 11.11 -0.58 9.37
CA TYR A 360 10.59 -1.12 10.64
C TYR A 360 11.70 -1.37 11.67
N TYR A 361 11.31 -1.25 12.93
CA TYR A 361 12.12 -1.55 14.10
C TYR A 361 11.82 -2.99 14.55
N SER A 362 12.85 -3.82 14.68
CA SER A 362 12.70 -5.27 14.89
C SER A 362 12.96 -5.71 16.34
N LYS A 363 13.74 -4.96 17.12
CA LYS A 363 13.96 -5.21 18.56
C LYS A 363 12.82 -4.65 19.40
N GLU A 364 12.26 -3.52 18.97
CA GLU A 364 11.10 -2.89 19.62
C GLU A 364 9.96 -2.69 18.59
N PRO A 365 9.23 -3.76 18.21
CA PRO A 365 8.21 -3.70 17.14
C PRO A 365 7.06 -2.72 17.40
N GLU A 366 6.84 -2.32 18.64
CA GLU A 366 5.82 -1.35 19.04
C GLU A 366 6.09 0.06 18.49
N LEU A 367 7.34 0.37 18.10
CA LEU A 367 7.67 1.61 17.35
C LEU A 367 7.03 1.65 15.95
N ASN A 368 6.62 0.50 15.41
CA ASN A 368 5.92 0.39 14.14
C ASN A 368 4.40 0.63 14.29
N THR A 369 3.91 1.01 15.47
CA THR A 369 2.49 1.27 15.78
C THR A 369 2.24 2.77 15.98
N GLY A 370 1.15 3.28 15.44
CA GLY A 370 0.64 4.63 15.72
C GLY A 370 -0.32 4.59 16.92
N PHE A 371 -0.39 5.66 17.70
CA PHE A 371 -1.24 5.67 18.90
C PHE A 371 -2.26 6.81 18.87
N VAL A 372 -3.52 6.47 19.16
CA VAL A 372 -4.60 7.46 19.32
C VAL A 372 -5.14 7.36 20.75
N PHE A 373 -5.16 8.50 21.45
CA PHE A 373 -5.67 8.64 22.81
C PHE A 373 -6.87 9.60 22.79
N THR A 374 -7.99 9.20 23.41
CA THR A 374 -9.24 9.96 23.27
C THR A 374 -10.26 9.63 24.37
N ASN A 375 -11.11 10.61 24.68
CA ASN A 375 -12.25 10.45 25.60
C ASN A 375 -13.54 9.98 24.88
N LEU A 376 -13.50 9.73 23.57
CA LEU A 376 -14.58 9.14 22.79
C LEU A 376 -14.73 7.63 23.09
N SER A 377 -15.93 7.08 22.82
CA SER A 377 -16.12 5.63 22.96
C SER A 377 -15.37 4.87 21.86
N LYS A 378 -14.76 3.74 22.22
CA LYS A 378 -13.96 2.92 21.28
C LYS A 378 -14.79 2.37 20.10
N ILE A 379 -16.11 2.32 20.24
CA ILE A 379 -17.06 1.80 19.25
C ILE A 379 -17.47 2.89 18.24
N GLU A 380 -17.75 4.13 18.67
CA GLU A 380 -18.07 5.22 17.73
C GLU A 380 -16.88 5.49 16.78
N ILE A 381 -15.64 5.45 17.29
CA ILE A 381 -14.44 5.65 16.46
C ILE A 381 -14.25 4.53 15.42
N ALA A 382 -14.70 3.31 15.73
CA ALA A 382 -14.56 2.14 14.88
C ALA A 382 -15.32 2.26 13.55
N GLU A 383 -16.57 2.70 13.64
CA GLU A 383 -17.52 2.68 12.52
C GLU A 383 -17.37 3.91 11.61
N GLU A 384 -17.06 5.07 12.19
CA GLU A 384 -16.78 6.29 11.43
C GLU A 384 -15.36 6.28 10.81
N TYR A 385 -14.28 6.01 11.56
CA TYR A 385 -12.95 6.56 11.23
C TYR A 385 -12.02 5.72 10.34
N ALA A 386 -12.31 4.45 10.02
CA ALA A 386 -11.85 3.75 8.80
C ALA A 386 -12.00 2.23 8.88
N LYS A 387 -12.42 1.61 7.77
CA LYS A 387 -12.46 0.14 7.65
C LYS A 387 -11.09 -0.56 7.49
N ASP A 388 -10.09 0.13 6.93
CA ASP A 388 -8.81 -0.49 6.53
C ASP A 388 -7.56 0.04 7.29
N TYR A 389 -7.61 1.22 7.92
CA TYR A 389 -6.42 1.87 8.50
C TYR A 389 -6.17 1.57 9.98
N ILE A 390 -7.23 1.55 10.79
CA ILE A 390 -7.14 1.58 12.26
C ILE A 390 -7.14 0.15 12.82
N THR A 391 -6.35 -0.10 13.88
CA THR A 391 -6.62 -1.25 14.76
C THR A 391 -7.80 -0.89 15.62
N VAL A 392 -8.97 -1.18 15.07
CA VAL A 392 -10.25 -1.00 15.73
C VAL A 392 -10.29 -1.82 17.03
N TYR A 393 -9.69 -3.01 16.97
CA TYR A 393 -9.80 -4.04 17.97
C TYR A 393 -8.41 -4.56 18.32
N GLU A 394 -8.03 -4.41 19.59
CA GLU A 394 -6.79 -4.95 20.14
C GLU A 394 -7.18 -6.05 21.13
N ALA A 395 -6.67 -7.25 20.92
CA ALA A 395 -6.73 -8.30 21.92
C ALA A 395 -5.44 -8.30 22.72
N LYS A 396 -5.54 -8.23 24.05
CA LYS A 396 -4.39 -8.34 24.96
C LYS A 396 -4.31 -9.77 25.49
N ARG A 397 -3.10 -10.31 25.61
CA ARG A 397 -2.84 -11.63 26.20
C ARG A 397 -3.15 -11.59 27.69
N ASP A 398 -3.99 -12.50 28.19
CA ASP A 398 -4.32 -12.57 29.61
C ASP A 398 -3.07 -12.98 30.43
N SER A 399 -2.43 -11.99 31.05
CA SER A 399 -1.23 -12.16 31.86
C SER A 399 -1.45 -12.86 33.19
N LYS A 400 -2.70 -12.99 33.67
CA LYS A 400 -3.02 -13.76 34.88
C LYS A 400 -3.07 -15.26 34.56
N LEU A 401 -3.51 -15.60 33.35
CA LEU A 401 -3.66 -16.98 32.89
C LEU A 401 -2.40 -17.53 32.19
N TYR A 402 -1.69 -16.67 31.47
CA TYR A 402 -0.48 -17.02 30.71
C TYR A 402 0.72 -17.29 31.61
N LYS A 403 1.56 -18.24 31.19
CA LYS A 403 2.92 -18.45 31.70
C LYS A 403 3.82 -18.64 30.49
N ASN A 404 5.07 -18.20 30.57
CA ASN A 404 6.01 -18.30 29.46
C ASN A 404 6.16 -19.76 28.99
N ILE A 405 6.05 -19.96 27.68
CA ILE A 405 6.13 -21.28 27.01
C ILE A 405 7.46 -21.45 26.26
N SER A 406 8.11 -20.35 25.88
CA SER A 406 9.46 -20.25 25.31
C SER A 406 9.77 -21.27 24.20
N LEU A 407 8.85 -21.40 23.23
CA LEU A 407 8.98 -22.30 22.09
C LEU A 407 9.96 -21.73 21.04
N PRO A 408 10.86 -22.53 20.43
CA PRO A 408 11.64 -22.05 19.29
C PRO A 408 10.76 -21.87 18.03
N SER A 409 10.68 -20.65 17.50
CA SER A 409 9.92 -20.31 16.27
C SER A 409 10.87 -19.89 15.14
N ILE A 410 10.39 -19.95 13.89
CA ILE A 410 11.11 -19.47 12.71
C ILE A 410 10.27 -18.55 11.83
N TYR A 411 10.93 -17.61 11.17
CA TYR A 411 10.38 -16.75 10.12
C TYR A 411 11.27 -16.81 8.88
N LEU A 412 10.67 -16.94 7.69
CA LEU A 412 11.39 -16.98 6.41
C LEU A 412 11.16 -15.70 5.61
N LYS A 413 12.21 -14.92 5.40
CA LYS A 413 12.13 -13.70 4.58
C LYS A 413 11.87 -14.06 3.10
N ARG A 414 11.10 -13.21 2.41
CA ARG A 414 10.59 -13.50 1.06
C ARG A 414 11.63 -13.18 -0.02
N GLN A 415 12.31 -14.20 -0.55
CA GLN A 415 13.11 -14.12 -1.79
C GLN A 415 12.19 -14.22 -3.02
N ARG A 416 11.86 -13.11 -3.68
CA ARG A 416 10.87 -13.09 -4.78
C ARG A 416 11.51 -13.30 -6.16
N GLU A 417 12.81 -13.09 -6.28
CA GLU A 417 13.63 -13.17 -7.49
C GLU A 417 13.69 -14.57 -8.10
N ARG A 418 13.33 -15.61 -7.31
CA ARG A 418 13.21 -17.01 -7.76
C ARG A 418 12.00 -17.24 -8.66
N THR A 419 10.89 -16.55 -8.42
CA THR A 419 9.60 -16.78 -9.09
C THR A 419 9.24 -15.69 -10.11
N ARG A 420 9.91 -14.54 -10.07
CA ARG A 420 9.71 -13.42 -11.01
C ARG A 420 11.04 -12.84 -11.49
N LEU A 421 11.04 -12.30 -12.70
CA LEU A 421 12.18 -11.53 -13.22
C LEU A 421 12.36 -10.26 -12.38
N SER A 422 13.58 -10.00 -11.92
CA SER A 422 13.94 -8.76 -11.20
C SER A 422 14.54 -7.71 -12.15
N GLY A 423 14.96 -6.56 -11.61
CA GLY A 423 15.65 -5.53 -12.39
C GLY A 423 16.96 -6.02 -13.04
N GLU A 424 17.61 -7.06 -12.49
CA GLU A 424 18.83 -7.62 -13.05
C GLU A 424 18.61 -8.35 -14.38
N PHE A 425 17.38 -8.80 -14.68
CA PHE A 425 17.07 -9.43 -15.98
C PHE A 425 17.37 -8.50 -17.15
N ILE A 426 17.13 -7.21 -16.99
CA ILE A 426 17.36 -6.19 -18.03
C ILE A 426 18.86 -6.12 -18.38
N LYS A 427 19.73 -6.05 -17.36
CA LYS A 427 21.19 -6.02 -17.55
C LYS A 427 21.71 -7.33 -18.18
N ILE A 428 21.16 -8.46 -17.76
CA ILE A 428 21.54 -9.78 -18.27
C ILE A 428 21.08 -9.95 -19.73
N PHE A 429 19.89 -9.48 -20.07
CA PHE A 429 19.38 -9.45 -21.44
C PHE A 429 20.31 -8.65 -22.36
N SER A 430 20.69 -7.42 -21.99
CA SER A 430 21.61 -6.61 -22.81
C SER A 430 22.96 -7.31 -23.03
N LYS A 431 23.57 -7.86 -21.98
CA LYS A 431 24.83 -8.63 -22.09
C LYS A 431 24.71 -9.86 -22.99
N ILE A 432 23.58 -10.57 -22.92
CA ILE A 432 23.33 -11.75 -23.76
C ILE A 432 23.08 -11.35 -25.21
N ALA A 433 22.34 -10.28 -25.45
CA ALA A 433 22.10 -9.73 -26.79
C ALA A 433 23.41 -9.26 -27.45
N GLU A 434 24.27 -8.56 -26.71
CA GLU A 434 25.61 -8.14 -27.15
C GLU A 434 26.50 -9.36 -27.47
N ALA A 435 26.64 -10.30 -26.54
CA ALA A 435 27.49 -11.48 -26.69
C ALA A 435 27.08 -12.41 -27.85
N ASN A 436 25.80 -12.44 -28.22
CA ASN A 436 25.30 -13.21 -29.37
C ASN A 436 25.30 -12.39 -30.68
N GLY A 437 25.77 -11.14 -30.66
CA GLY A 437 25.71 -10.23 -31.81
C GLY A 437 24.27 -9.99 -32.31
N PHE A 438 23.29 -10.08 -31.41
CA PHE A 438 21.86 -10.19 -31.71
C PHE A 438 21.34 -9.04 -32.59
N LYS A 439 21.94 -7.84 -32.45
CA LYS A 439 21.74 -6.68 -33.35
C LYS A 439 21.77 -7.05 -34.84
N LYS A 440 22.69 -7.92 -35.26
CA LYS A 440 22.88 -8.31 -36.66
C LYS A 440 21.85 -9.33 -37.17
N GLN A 441 21.06 -9.91 -36.27
CA GLN A 441 20.09 -10.98 -36.55
C GLN A 441 18.65 -10.44 -36.76
N ILE A 442 18.43 -9.15 -36.56
CA ILE A 442 17.10 -8.52 -36.58
C ILE A 442 16.87 -7.82 -37.91
N ASN A 443 15.79 -8.21 -38.60
CA ASN A 443 15.27 -7.44 -39.72
C ASN A 443 14.47 -6.23 -39.21
N LEU A 444 14.99 -5.01 -39.37
CA LEU A 444 14.29 -3.77 -38.97
C LEU A 444 13.06 -3.42 -39.84
N LYS A 445 12.84 -4.15 -40.94
CA LYS A 445 11.69 -4.01 -41.85
C LYS A 445 11.10 -5.39 -42.17
N PRO A 446 10.48 -6.08 -41.19
CA PRO A 446 9.86 -7.38 -41.42
C PRO A 446 8.63 -7.26 -42.34
N SER A 447 8.18 -8.40 -42.87
CA SER A 447 6.94 -8.47 -43.65
C SER A 447 5.75 -7.94 -42.86
N LYS A 448 4.79 -7.32 -43.55
CA LYS A 448 3.56 -6.83 -42.91
C LYS A 448 2.84 -8.00 -42.21
N ILE A 449 2.48 -7.78 -40.96
CA ILE A 449 1.62 -8.70 -40.20
C ILE A 449 0.18 -8.45 -40.68
N ILE A 450 -0.47 -9.46 -41.24
CA ILE A 450 -1.78 -9.36 -41.91
C ILE A 450 -2.81 -10.19 -41.14
N ASN A 451 -4.03 -9.66 -41.02
CA ASN A 451 -5.21 -10.44 -40.64
C ASN A 451 -6.02 -10.80 -41.89
N PRO A 452 -6.30 -12.09 -42.15
CA PRO A 452 -7.30 -12.50 -43.11
C PRO A 452 -8.69 -12.31 -42.49
N ILE A 453 -9.48 -11.37 -43.02
CA ILE A 453 -10.89 -11.18 -42.64
C ILE A 453 -11.77 -11.73 -43.76
N ILE A 454 -12.77 -12.53 -43.40
CA ILE A 454 -13.80 -13.02 -44.33
C ILE A 454 -14.87 -11.94 -44.44
N ALA A 455 -15.21 -11.52 -45.66
CA ALA A 455 -16.14 -10.42 -45.89
C ALA A 455 -17.62 -10.88 -45.95
N ASP A 456 -18.46 -10.18 -45.18
CA ASP A 456 -19.92 -10.02 -45.20
C ASP A 456 -20.85 -11.17 -45.63
N GLY A 457 -21.74 -11.54 -44.70
CA GLY A 457 -23.03 -12.18 -44.99
C GLY A 457 -24.18 -11.30 -44.49
N LYS A 458 -24.80 -10.52 -45.38
CA LYS A 458 -25.99 -9.71 -45.06
C LYS A 458 -27.23 -10.61 -45.12
N ILE A 459 -27.88 -10.86 -43.98
CA ILE A 459 -29.11 -11.67 -43.95
C ILE A 459 -30.22 -10.91 -44.68
N ILE A 460 -30.65 -11.46 -45.82
CA ILE A 460 -31.86 -11.06 -46.52
C ILE A 460 -32.87 -12.19 -46.32
N ASP A 461 -33.86 -11.91 -45.50
CA ASP A 461 -35.01 -12.75 -45.15
C ASP A 461 -34.76 -14.00 -44.26
N VAL A 462 -35.83 -14.42 -43.57
CA VAL A 462 -35.73 -15.08 -42.26
C VAL A 462 -36.00 -16.61 -42.27
N ASP A 463 -36.51 -17.18 -43.37
CA ASP A 463 -37.20 -18.50 -43.33
C ASP A 463 -36.66 -19.61 -44.27
N LYS A 464 -35.43 -19.52 -44.78
CA LYS A 464 -34.80 -20.65 -45.53
C LYS A 464 -33.34 -20.90 -45.18
N SER A 465 -33.07 -22.13 -44.75
CA SER A 465 -31.73 -22.71 -44.66
C SER A 465 -31.18 -23.02 -46.06
N GLY A 466 -30.07 -22.38 -46.44
CA GLY A 466 -29.38 -22.67 -47.70
C GLY A 466 -28.24 -21.70 -48.02
N GLU A 467 -27.01 -22.21 -47.91
CA GLU A 467 -25.75 -21.77 -48.55
C GLU A 467 -25.44 -20.26 -48.71
N ILE A 468 -24.44 -19.81 -47.96
CA ILE A 468 -23.77 -18.50 -48.18
C ILE A 468 -22.58 -18.70 -49.14
N GLU A 469 -22.64 -18.09 -50.34
CA GLU A 469 -21.48 -18.01 -51.23
C GLU A 469 -20.36 -17.15 -50.60
N HIS A 470 -19.19 -17.74 -50.32
CA HIS A 470 -18.05 -16.99 -49.79
C HIS A 470 -17.28 -16.25 -50.90
N LYS A 471 -17.41 -14.93 -50.97
CA LYS A 471 -16.60 -14.05 -51.85
C LYS A 471 -15.43 -13.40 -51.12
N GLY A 472 -14.34 -14.15 -50.99
CA GLY A 472 -12.97 -13.62 -50.81
C GLY A 472 -12.57 -13.21 -49.39
N THR A 473 -11.26 -13.34 -49.12
CA THR A 473 -10.60 -12.83 -47.91
C THR A 473 -10.02 -11.44 -48.18
N LEU A 474 -10.34 -10.48 -47.31
CA LEU A 474 -9.79 -9.13 -47.33
C LEU A 474 -8.66 -9.01 -46.30
N ASN A 475 -7.49 -8.59 -46.77
CA ASN A 475 -6.27 -8.44 -45.98
C ASN A 475 -6.21 -7.01 -45.42
N ILE A 476 -6.55 -6.84 -44.13
CA ILE A 476 -6.48 -5.54 -43.45
C ILE A 476 -5.20 -5.46 -42.61
N ALA A 477 -4.58 -4.27 -42.58
CA ALA A 477 -3.43 -4.00 -41.73
C ALA A 477 -3.88 -3.86 -40.26
N LEU A 478 -3.16 -4.52 -39.35
CA LEU A 478 -3.42 -4.45 -37.91
C LEU A 478 -3.41 -3.00 -37.39
N ASP A 479 -4.44 -2.64 -36.63
CA ASP A 479 -4.45 -1.41 -35.86
C ASP A 479 -3.46 -1.47 -34.69
N GLU A 480 -3.19 -0.31 -34.07
CA GLU A 480 -2.20 -0.22 -32.99
C GLU A 480 -2.61 -0.98 -31.72
N LYS A 481 -3.92 -1.15 -31.47
CA LYS A 481 -4.45 -1.85 -30.30
C LYS A 481 -4.27 -3.35 -30.46
N GLU A 482 -4.64 -3.91 -31.60
CA GLU A 482 -4.47 -5.34 -31.86
C GLU A 482 -2.98 -5.72 -31.98
N LEU A 483 -2.14 -4.81 -32.47
CA LEU A 483 -0.68 -4.96 -32.43
C LEU A 483 -0.15 -5.01 -30.98
N GLN A 484 -0.59 -4.09 -30.11
CA GLN A 484 -0.25 -4.07 -28.69
C GLN A 484 -0.70 -5.37 -28.01
N ASP A 485 -1.93 -5.83 -28.27
CA ASP A 485 -2.48 -7.06 -27.70
C ASP A 485 -1.74 -8.32 -28.17
N ARG A 486 -1.19 -8.33 -29.39
CA ARG A 486 -0.29 -9.40 -29.87
C ARG A 486 1.07 -9.33 -29.20
N PHE A 487 1.62 -8.13 -29.02
CA PHE A 487 2.91 -7.93 -28.36
C PHE A 487 2.84 -8.34 -26.89
N ASP A 488 1.79 -7.95 -26.18
CA ASP A 488 1.56 -8.32 -24.78
C ASP A 488 1.38 -9.84 -24.62
N ARG A 489 0.66 -10.50 -25.53
CA ARG A 489 0.59 -11.98 -25.58
C ARG A 489 1.96 -12.62 -25.83
N PHE A 490 2.75 -12.08 -26.75
CA PHE A 490 4.12 -12.56 -27.01
C PHE A 490 4.99 -12.45 -25.75
N ILE A 491 4.93 -11.33 -25.02
CA ILE A 491 5.66 -11.15 -23.76
C ILE A 491 5.22 -12.18 -22.72
N VAL A 492 3.91 -12.33 -22.49
CA VAL A 492 3.35 -13.26 -21.50
C VAL A 492 3.77 -14.69 -21.79
N GLN A 493 3.68 -15.14 -23.05
CA GLN A 493 4.13 -16.47 -23.48
C GLN A 493 5.63 -16.70 -23.24
N ASN A 494 6.46 -15.66 -23.38
CA ASN A 494 7.90 -15.78 -23.19
C ASN A 494 8.36 -15.59 -21.74
N CYS A 495 7.50 -15.23 -20.79
CA CYS A 495 7.89 -15.10 -19.37
C CYS A 495 8.22 -16.45 -18.71
N THR A 496 7.53 -17.53 -19.11
CA THR A 496 7.73 -18.90 -18.60
C THR A 496 9.22 -19.28 -18.59
N PRO A 497 9.78 -19.82 -17.48
CA PRO A 497 9.11 -20.33 -16.28
C PRO A 497 8.76 -19.29 -15.19
N TYR A 498 9.03 -18.00 -15.41
CA TYR A 498 8.76 -16.96 -14.42
C TYR A 498 7.31 -16.46 -14.50
N ALA A 499 6.74 -16.08 -13.35
CA ALA A 499 5.34 -15.65 -13.23
C ALA A 499 5.03 -14.46 -14.17
N PRO A 500 4.15 -14.60 -15.19
CA PRO A 500 3.95 -13.55 -16.18
C PRO A 500 3.38 -12.25 -15.59
N ALA A 501 2.50 -12.37 -14.58
CA ALA A 501 1.89 -11.23 -13.87
C ALA A 501 2.91 -10.33 -13.13
N ASP A 502 4.09 -10.84 -12.83
CA ASP A 502 5.17 -10.13 -12.13
C ASP A 502 6.41 -9.88 -13.00
N SER A 503 6.53 -10.57 -14.15
CA SER A 503 7.75 -10.61 -14.97
C SER A 503 7.62 -9.90 -16.33
N SER A 504 6.40 -9.75 -16.83
CA SER A 504 6.12 -9.20 -18.16
C SER A 504 6.64 -7.78 -18.34
N ASP A 505 6.49 -6.90 -17.35
CA ASP A 505 7.00 -5.52 -17.42
C ASP A 505 8.53 -5.47 -17.47
N ARG A 506 9.23 -6.37 -16.77
CA ARG A 506 10.71 -6.47 -16.83
C ARG A 506 11.18 -6.99 -18.19
N MET A 507 10.43 -7.91 -18.80
CA MET A 507 10.70 -8.40 -20.16
C MET A 507 10.44 -7.35 -21.25
N LYS A 508 9.32 -6.60 -21.16
CA LYS A 508 9.05 -5.42 -22.00
C LYS A 508 10.17 -4.39 -21.87
N THR A 509 10.57 -4.06 -20.63
CA THR A 509 11.65 -3.09 -20.36
C THR A 509 12.96 -3.53 -21.03
N ALA A 510 13.34 -4.81 -20.91
CA ALA A 510 14.56 -5.34 -21.49
C ALA A 510 14.59 -5.21 -23.03
N LEU A 511 13.49 -5.55 -23.70
CA LEU A 511 13.37 -5.43 -25.16
C LEU A 511 13.42 -3.96 -25.61
N TYR A 512 12.62 -3.09 -24.99
CA TYR A 512 12.60 -1.67 -25.37
C TYR A 512 13.93 -0.97 -25.08
N GLN A 513 14.60 -1.30 -23.97
CA GLN A 513 15.92 -0.77 -23.67
C GLN A 513 16.96 -1.22 -24.70
N PHE A 514 17.00 -2.50 -25.07
CA PHE A 514 17.90 -2.98 -26.12
C PHE A 514 17.68 -2.25 -27.47
N PHE A 515 16.43 -2.01 -27.87
CA PHE A 515 16.15 -1.25 -29.09
C PHE A 515 16.52 0.24 -28.99
N ASN A 516 16.43 0.84 -27.80
CA ASN A 516 16.93 2.19 -27.55
C ASN A 516 18.47 2.24 -27.57
N ASP A 517 19.14 1.31 -26.90
CA ASP A 517 20.60 1.25 -26.80
C ASP A 517 21.24 0.98 -28.18
N GLU A 518 20.76 -0.03 -28.91
CA GLU A 518 21.40 -0.50 -30.16
C GLU A 518 20.95 0.24 -31.42
N PHE A 519 19.69 0.65 -31.50
CA PHE A 519 19.07 1.17 -32.72
C PHE A 519 18.45 2.57 -32.57
N LYS A 520 18.55 3.17 -31.37
CA LYS A 520 18.06 4.52 -31.05
C LYS A 520 16.54 4.71 -31.25
N PHE A 521 15.74 3.66 -31.06
CA PHE A 521 14.29 3.79 -30.98
C PHE A 521 13.85 4.40 -29.64
N ASP A 522 12.79 5.21 -29.65
CA ASP A 522 12.26 5.83 -28.44
C ASP A 522 11.64 4.82 -27.45
N LYS A 523 11.61 5.16 -26.15
CA LYS A 523 11.04 4.32 -25.08
C LYS A 523 9.57 3.99 -25.38
N TYR A 524 9.27 2.72 -25.64
CA TYR A 524 7.97 2.18 -26.08
C TYR A 524 7.64 2.17 -27.61
N ASP A 525 8.62 2.38 -28.50
CA ASP A 525 8.60 2.14 -29.98
C ASP A 525 7.42 1.29 -30.57
N PRO A 526 6.26 1.78 -31.05
CA PRO A 526 5.28 0.92 -31.76
C PRO A 526 5.89 0.15 -32.96
N LYS A 527 6.93 0.69 -33.61
CA LYS A 527 7.79 0.00 -34.58
C LYS A 527 8.54 -1.18 -33.95
N VAL A 528 8.97 -1.09 -32.70
CA VAL A 528 9.60 -2.22 -31.99
C VAL A 528 8.62 -3.39 -31.87
N GLN A 529 7.33 -3.14 -31.63
CA GLN A 529 6.31 -4.20 -31.63
C GLN A 529 6.19 -4.85 -33.01
N LYS A 530 6.14 -4.05 -34.08
CA LYS A 530 6.12 -4.54 -35.48
C LYS A 530 7.40 -5.33 -35.83
N ILE A 531 8.55 -4.90 -35.32
CA ILE A 531 9.83 -5.60 -35.51
C ILE A 531 9.84 -6.93 -34.76
N VAL A 532 9.50 -6.94 -33.46
CA VAL A 532 9.51 -8.16 -32.62
C VAL A 532 8.50 -9.21 -33.11
N LEU A 533 7.30 -8.79 -33.51
CA LEU A 533 6.25 -9.66 -34.04
C LEU A 533 6.39 -9.95 -35.54
N GLY A 534 7.44 -9.45 -36.20
CA GLY A 534 7.73 -9.75 -37.59
C GLY A 534 8.02 -11.23 -37.79
N LYS A 535 7.46 -11.85 -38.83
CA LYS A 535 7.60 -13.29 -39.09
C LYS A 535 9.06 -13.74 -39.19
N GLU A 536 9.93 -12.86 -39.67
CA GLU A 536 11.38 -13.06 -39.81
C GLU A 536 12.14 -12.97 -38.46
N ASN A 537 11.55 -12.31 -37.46
CA ASN A 537 12.21 -11.92 -36.22
C ASN A 537 11.68 -12.65 -34.98
N GLU A 538 10.40 -13.02 -34.95
CA GLU A 538 9.71 -13.48 -33.74
C GLU A 538 10.49 -14.63 -33.06
N GLN A 539 10.91 -15.63 -33.83
CA GLN A 539 11.68 -16.75 -33.31
C GLN A 539 13.05 -16.34 -32.76
N GLN A 540 13.72 -15.35 -33.37
CA GLN A 540 15.01 -14.85 -32.87
C GLN A 540 14.84 -14.13 -31.52
N PHE A 541 13.74 -13.38 -31.36
CA PHE A 541 13.38 -12.80 -30.05
C PHE A 541 13.07 -13.86 -29.00
N ARG A 542 12.35 -14.94 -29.35
CA ARG A 542 12.12 -16.09 -28.44
C ARG A 542 13.44 -16.73 -28.02
N ASN A 543 14.36 -16.96 -28.97
CA ASN A 543 15.67 -17.55 -28.71
C ASN A 543 16.51 -16.71 -27.72
N ILE A 544 16.69 -15.42 -27.98
CA ILE A 544 17.53 -14.56 -27.12
C ILE A 544 16.90 -14.34 -25.73
N LEU A 545 15.57 -14.27 -25.63
CA LEU A 545 14.85 -14.21 -24.36
C LEU A 545 15.03 -15.49 -23.54
N ASN A 546 15.07 -16.66 -24.18
CA ASN A 546 15.37 -17.92 -23.50
C ASN A 546 16.81 -17.95 -22.97
N LEU A 547 17.81 -17.58 -23.79
CA LEU A 547 19.21 -17.47 -23.36
C LEU A 547 19.39 -16.47 -22.20
N ALA A 548 18.67 -15.34 -22.23
CA ALA A 548 18.69 -14.36 -21.15
C ALA A 548 18.05 -14.89 -19.86
N LYS A 549 16.95 -15.66 -19.96
CA LYS A 549 16.33 -16.34 -18.79
C LYS A 549 17.25 -17.41 -18.21
N GLU A 550 17.91 -18.21 -19.04
CA GLU A 550 18.90 -19.21 -18.59
C GLU A 550 20.10 -18.56 -17.89
N LYS A 551 20.59 -17.43 -18.42
CA LYS A 551 21.65 -16.65 -17.79
C LYS A 551 21.19 -15.97 -16.50
N TYR A 552 19.97 -15.45 -16.45
CA TYR A 552 19.35 -14.90 -15.24
C TYR A 552 19.17 -15.95 -14.15
N LYS A 553 18.78 -17.17 -14.53
CA LYS A 553 18.77 -18.33 -13.63
C LYS A 553 20.16 -18.54 -13.02
N LYS A 554 21.21 -18.63 -13.84
CA LYS A 554 22.60 -18.86 -13.37
C LYS A 554 23.18 -17.72 -12.54
N GLU A 555 22.91 -16.46 -12.88
CA GLU A 555 23.57 -15.32 -12.24
C GLU A 555 22.79 -14.67 -11.09
N VAL A 556 21.48 -14.93 -10.99
CA VAL A 556 20.61 -14.37 -9.95
C VAL A 556 19.97 -15.48 -9.12
N VAL A 557 19.26 -16.42 -9.76
CA VAL A 557 18.49 -17.46 -9.04
C VAL A 557 19.40 -18.49 -8.36
N GLU A 558 20.48 -18.90 -9.02
CA GLU A 558 21.47 -19.87 -8.53
C GLU A 558 22.52 -19.22 -7.61
N LYS A 559 22.64 -17.88 -7.60
CA LYS A 559 23.49 -17.14 -6.63
C LYS A 559 22.77 -16.77 -5.34
N LEU A 560 21.45 -16.64 -5.37
CA LEU A 560 20.66 -16.61 -4.15
C LEU A 560 20.83 -17.94 -3.43
N SER A 561 21.04 -17.91 -2.11
CA SER A 561 21.00 -19.13 -1.30
C SER A 561 19.70 -19.88 -1.60
N GLU A 562 19.78 -21.19 -1.87
CA GLU A 562 18.59 -22.02 -2.16
C GLU A 562 17.56 -21.94 -1.04
N LYS A 563 18.06 -21.78 0.18
CA LYS A 563 17.29 -21.49 1.38
C LYS A 563 16.98 -20.00 1.50
N ARG A 564 15.72 -19.69 1.80
CA ARG A 564 15.28 -18.34 2.23
C ARG A 564 16.06 -17.93 3.49
N GLU A 565 16.28 -16.63 3.68
CA GLU A 565 16.91 -16.14 4.90
C GLU A 565 16.01 -16.50 6.10
N LEU A 566 16.57 -17.30 7.00
CA LEU A 566 15.92 -17.86 8.18
C LEU A 566 16.20 -16.97 9.38
N GLU A 567 15.16 -16.41 9.96
CA GLU A 567 15.21 -15.68 11.22
C GLU A 567 14.64 -16.59 12.31
N GLU A 568 15.48 -16.98 13.28
CA GLU A 568 15.07 -17.82 14.40
C GLU A 568 14.70 -16.98 15.62
N THR A 569 13.59 -17.30 16.27
CA THR A 569 13.18 -16.74 17.57
C THR A 569 13.28 -17.85 18.63
N PRO A 570 14.40 -17.97 19.37
CA PRO A 570 14.65 -19.13 20.23
C PRO A 570 13.69 -19.29 21.41
N LYS A 571 13.00 -18.21 21.80
CA LYS A 571 12.02 -18.16 22.88
C LYS A 571 10.79 -17.37 22.43
N TRP A 572 10.06 -17.93 21.48
CA TRP A 572 8.76 -17.40 21.07
C TRP A 572 7.74 -17.60 22.18
N GLU A 573 6.89 -16.58 22.32
CA GLU A 573 5.79 -16.50 23.26
C GLU A 573 4.57 -16.01 22.48
N VAL A 574 3.36 -16.37 22.90
CA VAL A 574 2.12 -15.79 22.33
C VAL A 574 2.23 -14.26 22.41
N PRO A 575 1.94 -13.49 21.34
CA PRO A 575 2.08 -12.03 21.35
C PRO A 575 1.36 -11.36 22.52
N ILE A 576 1.96 -10.30 23.09
CA ILE A 576 1.36 -9.55 24.21
C ILE A 576 0.04 -8.88 23.78
N PHE A 577 -0.01 -8.42 22.53
CA PHE A 577 -1.21 -7.93 21.87
C PHE A 577 -1.29 -8.47 20.43
N VAL A 578 -2.51 -8.58 19.91
CA VAL A 578 -2.78 -8.82 18.49
C VAL A 578 -3.82 -7.81 18.02
N SER A 579 -3.55 -7.23 16.87
CA SER A 579 -4.23 -6.07 16.32
C SER A 579 -5.11 -6.45 15.13
N TYR A 580 -6.37 -6.05 15.16
CA TYR A 580 -7.39 -6.36 14.15
C TYR A 580 -8.07 -5.08 13.64
N ASN A 581 -8.37 -5.05 12.35
CA ASN A 581 -9.11 -3.96 11.69
C ASN A 581 -10.63 -4.18 11.75
N SER A 582 -11.42 -3.26 11.18
CA SER A 582 -12.89 -3.28 11.25
C SER A 582 -13.56 -4.50 10.62
N ARG A 583 -12.83 -5.31 9.84
CA ARG A 583 -13.39 -6.52 9.21
C ARG A 583 -13.60 -7.63 10.23
N TYR A 584 -12.97 -7.52 11.39
CA TYR A 584 -13.09 -8.45 12.50
C TYR A 584 -14.22 -8.01 13.43
N GLN A 585 -14.91 -8.96 14.03
CA GLN A 585 -15.97 -8.76 15.01
C GLN A 585 -15.61 -9.48 16.31
N THR A 586 -16.05 -8.93 17.45
CA THR A 586 -15.87 -9.58 18.75
C THR A 586 -16.68 -10.87 18.82
N GLN A 587 -16.07 -11.98 19.25
CA GLN A 587 -16.77 -13.23 19.52
C GLN A 587 -16.46 -13.69 20.95
N ASN A 588 -17.46 -14.21 21.66
CA ASN A 588 -17.23 -14.81 22.97
C ASN A 588 -16.47 -16.13 22.83
N GLN A 589 -15.18 -16.10 23.17
CA GLN A 589 -14.28 -17.26 23.17
C GLN A 589 -13.69 -17.41 24.59
N PRO A 590 -14.36 -18.14 25.51
CA PRO A 590 -14.02 -18.12 26.93
C PRO A 590 -12.61 -18.64 27.22
N LEU A 591 -12.08 -19.60 26.44
CA LEU A 591 -10.73 -20.14 26.64
C LEU A 591 -9.67 -19.54 25.69
N SER A 592 -10.00 -18.58 24.83
CA SER A 592 -8.98 -17.79 24.11
C SER A 592 -8.07 -17.06 25.10
N ILE A 593 -6.75 -17.18 24.96
CA ILE A 593 -5.78 -16.43 25.76
C ILE A 593 -5.71 -14.95 25.38
N MET A 594 -6.18 -14.60 24.18
CA MET A 594 -6.28 -13.23 23.68
C MET A 594 -7.67 -12.69 24.00
N LYS A 595 -7.74 -11.57 24.74
CA LYS A 595 -8.98 -10.98 25.27
C LYS A 595 -9.09 -9.49 24.89
N PRO A 596 -10.24 -9.01 24.38
CA PRO A 596 -11.33 -9.80 23.80
C PRO A 596 -10.85 -10.61 22.59
N PHE A 597 -11.62 -11.60 22.12
CA PHE A 597 -11.29 -12.33 20.89
C PHE A 597 -12.02 -11.72 19.70
N TYR A 598 -11.32 -11.62 18.57
CA TYR A 598 -11.84 -10.99 17.35
C TYR A 598 -11.65 -11.90 16.13
N THR A 599 -12.60 -11.87 15.19
CA THR A 599 -12.59 -12.75 14.01
C THR A 599 -13.30 -12.12 12.82
N ALA A 600 -12.79 -12.28 11.60
CA ALA A 600 -13.39 -11.72 10.38
C ALA A 600 -14.19 -12.76 9.60
N THR A 601 -13.50 -13.77 9.05
CA THR A 601 -14.11 -14.92 8.38
C THR A 601 -13.38 -16.15 8.87
N GLN A 602 -14.12 -17.17 9.31
CA GLN A 602 -13.58 -18.43 9.82
C GLN A 602 -13.82 -19.51 8.78
N SER A 603 -12.85 -20.41 8.59
CA SER A 603 -13.18 -21.69 7.96
C SER A 603 -14.06 -22.51 8.92
N GLU A 604 -14.91 -23.37 8.36
CA GLU A 604 -15.77 -24.23 9.18
C GLU A 604 -14.97 -25.16 10.13
N PRO A 605 -13.84 -25.79 9.71
CA PRO A 605 -12.98 -26.54 10.62
C PRO A 605 -12.49 -25.72 11.81
N GLU A 606 -12.00 -24.49 11.60
CA GLU A 606 -11.54 -23.63 12.70
C GLU A 606 -12.68 -23.30 13.68
N ARG A 607 -13.88 -22.97 13.18
CA ARG A 607 -15.06 -22.67 14.02
C ARG A 607 -15.42 -23.85 14.91
N LEU A 608 -15.58 -25.03 14.31
CA LEU A 608 -15.91 -26.28 15.00
C LEU A 608 -14.80 -26.72 15.98
N PHE A 609 -13.54 -26.32 15.74
CA PHE A 609 -12.42 -26.61 16.63
C PHE A 609 -12.44 -25.70 17.85
N MET A 610 -12.67 -24.39 17.68
CA MET A 610 -12.83 -23.46 18.79
C MET A 610 -14.02 -23.85 19.70
N GLU A 611 -15.11 -24.34 19.13
CA GLU A 611 -16.25 -24.90 19.88
C GLU A 611 -15.85 -26.10 20.75
N LEU A 612 -15.12 -27.08 20.20
CA LEU A 612 -14.55 -28.19 20.97
C LEU A 612 -13.63 -27.68 22.10
N LEU A 613 -12.72 -26.76 21.79
CA LEU A 613 -11.74 -26.27 22.76
C LEU A 613 -12.40 -25.57 23.93
N ASN A 614 -13.45 -24.77 23.71
CA ASN A 614 -14.18 -24.10 24.80
C ASN A 614 -15.06 -25.03 25.63
N ALA A 615 -15.58 -26.11 25.03
CA ALA A 615 -16.36 -27.13 25.75
C ALA A 615 -15.47 -28.03 26.62
N SER A 616 -14.16 -28.08 26.34
CA SER A 616 -13.19 -28.93 27.03
C SER A 616 -13.01 -28.57 28.50
N ASN A 617 -13.04 -29.59 29.37
CA ASN A 617 -12.64 -29.41 30.77
C ASN A 617 -11.12 -29.58 31.00
N LYS A 618 -10.34 -30.06 30.01
CA LYS A 618 -8.88 -30.23 30.08
C LYS A 618 -8.10 -29.02 29.55
N VAL A 619 -8.66 -28.25 28.61
CA VAL A 619 -8.03 -27.02 28.10
C VAL A 619 -7.95 -25.96 29.20
N LYS A 620 -6.79 -25.30 29.32
CA LYS A 620 -6.58 -24.13 30.17
C LYS A 620 -6.74 -22.84 29.37
N TRP A 621 -6.10 -22.78 28.20
CA TRP A 621 -6.28 -21.71 27.22
C TRP A 621 -5.86 -22.16 25.81
N TRP A 622 -6.26 -21.41 24.79
CA TRP A 622 -5.81 -21.58 23.42
C TRP A 622 -5.53 -20.23 22.73
N PHE A 623 -4.65 -20.24 21.74
CA PHE A 623 -4.26 -19.12 20.89
C PHE A 623 -4.49 -19.54 19.43
N LYS A 624 -5.28 -18.76 18.70
CA LYS A 624 -5.37 -18.85 17.24
C LYS A 624 -4.18 -18.09 16.65
N ASN A 625 -3.32 -18.81 15.97
CA ASN A 625 -2.09 -18.28 15.38
C ASN A 625 -2.40 -17.42 14.13
N GLY A 626 -1.41 -16.62 13.73
CA GLY A 626 -1.44 -15.89 12.46
C GLY A 626 -0.33 -16.36 11.53
N GLU A 627 -0.12 -15.63 10.44
CA GLU A 627 0.87 -15.94 9.41
C GLU A 627 1.61 -14.69 8.93
N SER A 628 2.68 -14.89 8.13
CA SER A 628 3.41 -13.84 7.40
C SER A 628 4.12 -12.75 8.23
N GLU A 629 4.07 -12.76 9.55
CA GLU A 629 4.79 -11.84 10.44
C GLU A 629 5.65 -12.59 11.47
N VAL A 630 6.79 -12.02 11.85
CA VAL A 630 7.74 -12.58 12.85
C VAL A 630 7.11 -12.83 14.23
N LYS A 631 6.03 -12.12 14.57
CA LYS A 631 5.30 -12.28 15.83
C LYS A 631 4.51 -13.60 15.93
N TYR A 632 4.28 -14.29 14.82
CA TYR A 632 3.50 -15.55 14.81
C TYR A 632 4.41 -16.79 14.87
N PHE A 633 3.84 -17.91 15.33
CA PHE A 633 4.59 -19.14 15.53
C PHE A 633 4.76 -19.91 14.21
N GLY A 634 6.01 -20.13 13.78
CA GLY A 634 6.36 -20.82 12.55
C GLY A 634 7.27 -22.02 12.80
N ILE A 635 7.06 -23.08 12.02
CA ILE A 635 7.87 -24.31 11.95
C ILE A 635 8.51 -24.41 10.56
N LEU A 636 9.78 -24.79 10.49
CA LEU A 636 10.47 -25.05 9.22
C LEU A 636 10.11 -26.45 8.70
N ARG A 637 9.66 -26.51 7.44
CA ARG A 637 9.33 -27.76 6.73
C ARG A 637 10.57 -28.40 6.08
N SER A 638 10.44 -29.66 5.67
CA SER A 638 11.47 -30.40 4.90
C SER A 638 11.89 -29.68 3.60
N ASP A 639 10.96 -28.93 3.02
CA ASP A 639 11.09 -28.26 1.72
C ASP A 639 11.42 -26.76 1.83
N ASP A 640 12.09 -26.36 2.92
CA ASP A 640 12.51 -24.99 3.21
C ASP A 640 11.37 -23.94 3.12
N ARG A 641 10.12 -24.37 3.40
CA ARG A 641 8.95 -23.51 3.58
C ARG A 641 8.61 -23.35 5.07
N ALA A 642 8.01 -22.21 5.41
CA ALA A 642 7.46 -21.99 6.75
C ALA A 642 6.04 -22.55 6.83
N PHE A 643 5.73 -23.18 7.95
CA PHE A 643 4.40 -23.68 8.31
C PHE A 643 3.95 -22.97 9.60
N TYR A 644 2.78 -22.34 9.56
CA TYR A 644 2.16 -21.68 10.70
C TYR A 644 0.95 -22.53 11.11
N PRO A 645 1.01 -23.32 12.20
CA PRO A 645 -0.12 -24.13 12.66
C PRO A 645 -1.25 -23.25 13.19
N ASP A 646 -2.51 -23.58 12.88
CA ASP A 646 -3.69 -22.79 13.28
C ASP A 646 -3.80 -22.50 14.80
N PHE A 647 -3.51 -23.48 15.66
CA PHE A 647 -3.78 -23.39 17.10
C PHE A 647 -2.61 -23.82 17.99
N ILE A 648 -2.32 -22.98 18.99
CA ILE A 648 -1.46 -23.31 20.15
C ILE A 648 -2.34 -23.41 21.39
N ILE A 649 -2.28 -24.52 22.12
CA ILE A 649 -3.15 -24.83 23.25
C ILE A 649 -2.29 -25.08 24.50
N GLN A 650 -2.75 -24.67 25.67
CA GLN A 650 -2.22 -25.12 26.96
C GLN A 650 -3.30 -25.94 27.68
N PHE A 651 -2.95 -27.14 28.10
CA PHE A 651 -3.78 -28.01 28.95
C PHE A 651 -3.52 -27.76 30.43
N LYS A 652 -4.47 -28.16 31.29
CA LYS A 652 -4.40 -27.93 32.75
C LYS A 652 -3.29 -28.71 33.46
N ASP A 653 -2.79 -29.79 32.86
CA ASP A 653 -1.64 -30.59 33.32
C ASP A 653 -0.27 -29.97 32.98
N GLY A 654 -0.25 -28.85 32.24
CA GLY A 654 0.96 -28.19 31.76
C GLY A 654 1.45 -28.66 30.39
N THR A 655 0.76 -29.60 29.74
CA THR A 655 1.05 -30.02 28.35
C THR A 655 0.63 -28.90 27.39
N LEU A 656 1.37 -28.74 26.29
CA LEU A 656 1.08 -27.82 25.19
C LEU A 656 0.62 -28.58 23.95
N GLY A 657 -0.45 -28.12 23.31
CA GLY A 657 -0.96 -28.63 22.05
C GLY A 657 -0.56 -27.73 20.88
N ILE A 658 -0.19 -28.30 19.74
CA ILE A 658 0.01 -27.58 18.47
C ILE A 658 -0.80 -28.28 17.38
N PHE A 659 -1.83 -27.63 16.86
CA PHE A 659 -2.78 -28.27 15.93
C PHE A 659 -3.03 -27.43 14.68
N GLU A 660 -3.19 -28.14 13.57
CA GLU A 660 -3.62 -27.63 12.27
C GLU A 660 -5.00 -28.21 11.97
N THR A 661 -5.97 -27.38 11.63
CA THR A 661 -7.31 -27.83 11.25
C THR A 661 -7.43 -28.01 9.74
N LYS A 662 -8.14 -29.06 9.31
CA LYS A 662 -8.47 -29.33 7.91
C LYS A 662 -9.91 -29.81 7.76
N SER A 663 -10.52 -29.51 6.63
CA SER A 663 -11.68 -30.27 6.14
C SER A 663 -11.17 -31.62 5.59
N GLY A 664 -11.99 -32.67 5.61
CA GLY A 664 -11.56 -34.01 5.17
C GLY A 664 -10.87 -33.99 3.80
N PHE A 665 -11.52 -33.39 2.80
CA PHE A 665 -10.96 -33.25 1.44
C PHE A 665 -9.60 -32.51 1.39
N THR A 666 -9.30 -31.60 2.32
CA THR A 666 -8.01 -30.88 2.36
C THR A 666 -6.94 -31.57 3.23
N ALA A 667 -7.25 -32.73 3.81
CA ALA A 667 -6.33 -33.54 4.60
C ALA A 667 -5.45 -34.49 3.74
N GLY A 668 -5.54 -34.43 2.41
CA GLY A 668 -4.70 -35.18 1.45
C GLY A 668 -3.24 -34.71 1.38
N GLU A 669 -2.63 -34.76 0.18
CA GLU A 669 -1.18 -34.56 -0.01
C GLU A 669 -0.65 -33.23 0.57
N ASP A 670 -1.42 -32.14 0.46
CA ASP A 670 -1.06 -30.80 0.97
C ASP A 670 -0.84 -30.75 2.50
N ALA A 671 -1.44 -31.68 3.25
CA ALA A 671 -1.29 -31.78 4.70
C ALA A 671 -0.04 -32.54 5.13
N LYS A 672 0.48 -33.46 4.29
CA LYS A 672 1.57 -34.39 4.64
C LYS A 672 2.83 -33.69 5.13
N GLU A 673 3.35 -32.74 4.35
CA GLU A 673 4.57 -31.99 4.71
C GLU A 673 4.39 -31.15 5.99
N ARG A 674 3.16 -30.67 6.27
CA ARG A 674 2.86 -29.95 7.52
C ARG A 674 2.88 -30.93 8.70
N ALA A 675 2.20 -32.07 8.55
CA ALA A 675 2.09 -33.11 9.57
C ALA A 675 3.47 -33.67 9.99
N GLU A 676 4.26 -34.13 9.03
CA GLU A 676 5.57 -34.75 9.31
C GLU A 676 6.57 -33.73 9.88
N SER A 677 6.51 -32.46 9.43
CA SER A 677 7.32 -31.38 10.00
C SER A 677 6.91 -31.02 11.43
N LEU A 678 5.61 -31.03 11.72
CA LEU A 678 5.06 -30.84 13.06
C LEU A 678 5.52 -31.94 14.01
N GLN A 679 5.46 -33.22 13.60
CA GLN A 679 5.91 -34.33 14.45
C GLN A 679 7.42 -34.31 14.68
N ARG A 680 8.23 -33.95 13.68
CA ARG A 680 9.67 -33.73 13.88
C ARG A 680 9.94 -32.59 14.87
N TYR A 681 9.19 -31.49 14.80
CA TYR A 681 9.29 -30.38 15.74
C TYR A 681 8.93 -30.82 17.17
N ILE A 682 7.77 -31.45 17.37
CA ILE A 682 7.28 -31.96 18.66
C ILE A 682 8.31 -32.93 19.27
N LYS A 683 8.77 -33.92 18.51
CA LYS A 683 9.77 -34.91 18.95
C LYS A 683 11.11 -34.26 19.32
N LYS A 684 11.53 -33.19 18.62
CA LYS A 684 12.74 -32.42 18.96
C LYS A 684 12.57 -31.67 20.28
N GLN A 685 11.49 -30.91 20.46
CA GLN A 685 11.30 -30.09 21.66
C GLN A 685 11.02 -30.92 22.92
N ASN A 686 10.35 -32.07 22.78
CA ASN A 686 10.12 -32.99 23.90
C ASN A 686 11.42 -33.61 24.42
N LYS A 687 12.37 -33.93 23.53
CA LYS A 687 13.74 -34.33 23.93
C LYS A 687 14.48 -33.21 24.67
N SER A 688 14.19 -31.96 24.35
CA SER A 688 14.71 -30.77 25.05
C SER A 688 13.92 -30.39 26.32
N GLY A 689 13.02 -31.25 26.81
CA GLY A 689 12.31 -31.07 28.08
C GLY A 689 10.91 -30.43 27.99
N HIS A 690 10.40 -30.11 26.80
CA HIS A 690 9.02 -29.67 26.64
C HIS A 690 8.03 -30.83 26.77
N LYS A 691 6.74 -30.50 26.98
CA LYS A 691 5.62 -31.44 26.93
C LYS A 691 4.66 -31.03 25.82
N LEU A 692 5.02 -31.32 24.57
CA LEU A 692 4.23 -31.01 23.39
C LEU A 692 3.45 -32.24 22.90
N ILE A 693 2.20 -32.03 22.52
CA ILE A 693 1.38 -32.92 21.69
C ILE A 693 0.83 -32.13 20.50
N GLY A 694 0.34 -32.79 19.46
CA GLY A 694 -0.14 -32.07 18.29
C GLY A 694 -0.28 -32.91 17.04
N GLY A 695 -0.91 -32.35 16.01
CA GLY A 695 -1.15 -33.04 14.75
C GLY A 695 -2.05 -32.27 13.80
N ILE A 696 -2.33 -32.89 12.65
CA ILE A 696 -3.44 -32.46 11.78
C ILE A 696 -4.74 -32.95 12.43
N ALA A 697 -5.71 -32.07 12.59
CA ALA A 697 -7.02 -32.36 13.14
C ALA A 697 -8.11 -32.21 12.07
N ILE A 698 -9.05 -33.16 12.05
CA ILE A 698 -10.22 -33.18 11.17
C ILE A 698 -11.49 -33.48 11.97
N ASN A 699 -12.62 -32.92 11.55
CA ASN A 699 -13.94 -33.32 12.03
C ASN A 699 -14.57 -34.29 11.04
N VAL A 700 -14.97 -35.47 11.51
CA VAL A 700 -15.65 -36.50 10.70
C VAL A 700 -16.88 -36.95 11.47
N ASN A 701 -18.06 -36.73 10.90
CA ASN A 701 -19.36 -37.08 11.48
C ASN A 701 -19.51 -36.59 12.94
N GLY A 702 -19.12 -35.34 13.20
CA GLY A 702 -19.17 -34.70 14.52
C GLY A 702 -18.03 -35.10 15.47
N THR A 703 -17.20 -36.09 15.11
CA THR A 703 -16.06 -36.53 15.92
C THR A 703 -14.78 -35.85 15.45
N TRP A 704 -14.13 -35.10 16.32
CA TRP A 704 -12.77 -34.62 16.08
C TRP A 704 -11.75 -35.75 16.23
N ARG A 705 -10.90 -35.91 15.23
CA ARG A 705 -9.76 -36.84 15.22
C ARG A 705 -8.49 -36.10 14.87
N TYR A 706 -7.34 -36.61 15.30
CA TYR A 706 -6.03 -36.09 14.92
C TYR A 706 -5.04 -37.19 14.54
N ASN A 707 -4.06 -36.82 13.72
CA ASN A 707 -2.94 -37.66 13.34
C ASN A 707 -1.63 -37.09 13.89
N ASP A 708 -0.95 -37.87 14.73
CA ASP A 708 0.36 -37.60 15.30
C ASP A 708 1.43 -38.63 14.87
N ASN A 709 1.18 -39.37 13.79
CA ASN A 709 2.11 -40.38 13.28
C ASN A 709 3.32 -39.71 12.61
N GLU A 710 4.52 -40.27 12.81
CA GLU A 710 5.77 -39.74 12.20
C GLU A 710 5.76 -39.78 10.66
N LYS A 711 4.93 -40.66 10.08
CA LYS A 711 4.61 -40.71 8.65
C LYS A 711 3.12 -40.47 8.51
N TYR A 712 2.75 -39.43 7.78
CA TYR A 712 1.36 -39.04 7.67
C TYR A 712 0.65 -39.83 6.58
N LYS A 713 -0.55 -40.34 6.90
CA LYS A 713 -1.47 -40.99 5.98
C LYS A 713 -2.88 -40.47 6.21
N TYR A 714 -3.58 -40.21 5.12
CA TYR A 714 -5.00 -39.90 5.12
C TYR A 714 -5.69 -40.76 4.06
N ASN A 715 -6.76 -41.42 4.47
CA ASN A 715 -7.75 -42.05 3.62
C ASN A 715 -9.11 -41.63 4.19
N GLU A 716 -10.01 -41.11 3.37
CA GLU A 716 -11.33 -40.67 3.86
C GLU A 716 -12.20 -41.84 4.32
N ASP A 717 -12.01 -43.02 3.72
CA ASP A 717 -12.68 -44.27 4.07
C ASP A 717 -12.00 -45.06 5.21
N ASP A 718 -10.72 -44.78 5.51
CA ASP A 718 -9.97 -45.45 6.58
C ASP A 718 -9.18 -44.47 7.47
N LEU A 719 -9.73 -44.27 8.67
CA LEU A 719 -9.19 -43.43 9.73
C LEU A 719 -8.86 -44.26 10.99
N ALA A 720 -8.53 -45.54 10.84
CA ALA A 720 -8.20 -46.42 11.98
C ALA A 720 -6.92 -45.99 12.73
N GLU A 721 -5.92 -45.44 12.01
CA GLU A 721 -4.69 -44.89 12.60
C GLU A 721 -4.90 -43.50 13.26
N TRP A 722 -6.08 -42.86 13.11
CA TRP A 722 -6.35 -41.52 13.62
C TRP A 722 -6.95 -41.55 15.04
N LYS A 723 -6.33 -40.83 15.97
CA LYS A 723 -6.74 -40.80 17.38
C LYS A 723 -7.95 -39.87 17.57
N VAL A 724 -8.91 -40.29 18.38
CA VAL A 724 -10.03 -39.42 18.79
C VAL A 724 -9.48 -38.31 19.69
N LEU A 725 -9.80 -37.06 19.35
CA LEU A 725 -9.35 -35.87 20.06
C LEU A 725 -10.31 -35.56 21.22
N ASN A 726 -10.14 -36.26 22.35
CA ASN A 726 -11.02 -36.13 23.51
C ASN A 726 -10.37 -35.32 24.65
N PHE A 727 -10.53 -34.00 24.59
CA PHE A 727 -10.06 -33.05 25.62
C PHE A 727 -11.16 -32.74 26.63
#